data_AF-A0A2D7UZL8-F1
#
_entry.id   AF-A0A2D7UZL8-F1
#
_cell.length_a   1.000
_cell.length_b   1.000
_cell.length_c   1.000
_cell.angle_alpha   90.00
_cell.angle_beta   90.00
_cell.angle_gamma   90.00
#
_symmetry.space_group_name_H-M   'P 1'
#
loop_
_entity.id
_entity.type
_entity.pdbx_description
1 polymer ?
#
loop_
_entity_poly.entity_id
_entity_poly.type
_entity_poly.pdbx_seq_one_letter_code
_entity_poly.pdbx_strand_id
1 'polypeptide(L)'
;MFLLISGLSFASQTRPSAQVGSINPDDTSGQGPPITDQDKDGIPDLHEELFSSVRNISYMGGIRQIQGLDSTNGSDNVSDFDRDGLDALMEYCWPYSMDTCFDERRTLTGKPPDLTDSGLREFLDPRVADTDGDGLPDGFEVYMCMNEGVGFVNESFAWTCSVFDPLDPSDGFLDSDRCDDYSLGCGDGFDINSDGIIESQEAYTNAEEYSYGAPSSWVTEIDGLRCFGTMGNLVETACSDIDRGIKNLNSGWLGTDPLRNDSDDHYFSGGQLLSQNRRGDGIVDGWEVYFNLQPLNSSDGIIDTDQDGWDANRDGQTTPDTSLGTVEIGEAFSNIQEYQVHYDGGYGVRSGLKSVEHGALEQTVRIFDQGSTPSLLHHDVVEIVPITERGQLVLGTRYGVSIMSVSGQSVDHFELPSGAQMTDMIFWDHPEDEHLIISSNIGIHTLRLDAAGLVDSGSLKSSIIGPIQSIHRLNLGGSLMSVLAGGEIGQAWITSIDVQGGIGETEQVEELESLLASMNGSSILSAAHATVTGSPQVLYVGTTHGLIAWNTTDLQGGSPPYWIFDNVTAEQYVRPANPFNSSRSAIVNVLEIDGPRGPDGLMTSEQILWVGTEGGLHHFDLIQGSTSPETSFSRDRMENSELDQDGGNDIRSIWIGEGEVVVGSAAGTWILEGDYSKAFGVDSEHTMIPGAIQSIGLLEIDNITHLYASIEPGRFSNIVPIDPLSADSDEDGMPDGWEYAYDLDP
;
A
#
# COMPACT_ATOMS: atom_id res chain seq x y z
N MET A 1 -48.76 31.48 16.40
CA MET A 1 -50.11 31.91 15.97
C MET A 1 -50.29 31.40 14.55
N PHE A 2 -51.34 30.58 14.34
CA PHE A 2 -51.81 29.88 13.13
C PHE A 2 -51.06 28.64 12.60
N LEU A 3 -51.71 27.49 12.84
CA LEU A 3 -51.69 26.20 12.15
C LEU A 3 -52.42 26.28 10.80
N LEU A 4 -52.03 25.48 9.80
CA LEU A 4 -52.92 24.67 8.95
C LEU A 4 -52.16 23.64 8.08
N ILE A 5 -52.86 22.54 7.80
CA ILE A 5 -52.43 21.22 7.30
C ILE A 5 -52.68 21.07 5.78
N SER A 6 -52.06 20.04 5.16
CA SER A 6 -52.35 19.36 3.88
C SER A 6 -51.61 19.87 2.62
N GLY A 7 -51.12 19.02 1.72
CA GLY A 7 -51.27 17.56 1.58
C GLY A 7 -50.31 16.95 0.55
N LEU A 8 -50.20 15.62 0.65
CA LEU A 8 -49.51 14.73 -0.29
C LEU A 8 -49.92 15.01 -1.74
N SER A 9 -48.93 15.14 -2.62
CA SER A 9 -49.10 15.07 -4.07
C SER A 9 -48.16 13.98 -4.60
N PHE A 10 -48.70 12.78 -4.82
CA PHE A 10 -48.08 11.76 -5.63
C PHE A 10 -48.06 12.26 -7.09
N ALA A 11 -46.87 12.49 -7.63
CA ALA A 11 -46.69 12.60 -9.08
C ALA A 11 -46.65 11.18 -9.66
N SER A 12 -47.83 10.63 -9.95
CA SER A 12 -47.97 9.47 -10.81
C SER A 12 -47.60 9.90 -12.24
N GLN A 13 -46.43 9.45 -12.72
CA GLN A 13 -46.09 9.59 -14.12
C GLN A 13 -46.77 8.50 -14.95
N THR A 14 -47.16 8.90 -16.15
CA THR A 14 -48.21 8.40 -17.02
C THR A 14 -47.88 7.08 -17.72
N ARG A 15 -48.86 6.18 -17.80
CA ARG A 15 -48.85 4.99 -18.67
C ARG A 15 -48.75 5.38 -20.15
N PRO A 16 -48.14 4.56 -21.02
CA PRO A 16 -48.44 4.57 -22.45
C PRO A 16 -49.94 4.35 -22.63
N SER A 17 -50.60 5.23 -23.36
CA SER A 17 -52.03 5.12 -23.62
C SER A 17 -52.29 3.95 -24.58
N ALA A 18 -52.75 2.82 -24.05
CA ALA A 18 -53.47 1.84 -24.86
C ALA A 18 -54.81 2.46 -25.31
N GLN A 19 -55.17 2.34 -26.59
CA GLN A 19 -56.47 2.79 -27.08
C GLN A 19 -57.59 1.99 -26.40
N VAL A 20 -58.39 2.64 -25.56
CA VAL A 20 -59.54 2.01 -24.90
C VAL A 20 -60.69 1.92 -25.91
N GLY A 21 -61.10 0.70 -26.27
CA GLY A 21 -62.16 0.41 -27.25
C GLY A 21 -63.60 0.67 -26.79
N SER A 22 -63.85 1.19 -25.59
CA SER A 22 -65.20 1.52 -25.10
C SER A 22 -65.18 2.46 -23.90
N ILE A 23 -66.21 3.31 -23.80
CA ILE A 23 -66.42 4.32 -22.74
C ILE A 23 -67.52 3.92 -21.74
N ASN A 24 -67.97 2.65 -21.76
CA ASN A 24 -69.04 2.17 -20.88
C ASN A 24 -68.46 1.36 -19.69
N PRO A 25 -68.67 1.78 -18.43
CA PRO A 25 -68.05 1.14 -17.25
C PRO A 25 -68.45 -0.32 -17.01
N ASP A 26 -69.54 -0.78 -17.60
CA ASP A 26 -70.04 -2.16 -17.43
C ASP A 26 -69.42 -3.16 -18.42
N ASP A 27 -68.64 -2.70 -19.41
CA ASP A 27 -67.93 -3.54 -20.40
C ASP A 27 -66.46 -3.81 -20.03
N THR A 28 -65.96 -3.27 -18.93
CA THR A 28 -64.61 -3.58 -18.46
C THR A 28 -64.63 -4.86 -17.64
N SER A 29 -64.17 -5.98 -18.21
CA SER A 29 -63.73 -7.12 -17.41
C SER A 29 -62.61 -6.64 -16.49
N GLY A 30 -62.88 -6.52 -15.20
CA GLY A 30 -61.95 -5.98 -14.19
C GLY A 30 -60.68 -6.81 -13.99
N GLN A 31 -59.85 -6.91 -15.02
CA GLN A 31 -58.46 -7.35 -14.90
C GLN A 31 -57.59 -6.13 -14.68
N GLY A 32 -56.71 -6.21 -13.69
CA GLY A 32 -55.56 -5.30 -13.59
C GLY A 32 -54.70 -5.38 -14.86
N PRO A 33 -53.72 -4.48 -15.04
CA PRO A 33 -52.83 -4.56 -16.20
C PRO A 33 -52.30 -6.00 -16.33
N PRO A 34 -52.38 -6.62 -17.52
CA PRO A 34 -52.04 -8.02 -17.66
C PRO A 34 -50.54 -8.18 -17.39
N ILE A 35 -50.22 -8.91 -16.34
CA ILE A 35 -49.01 -9.72 -16.27
C ILE A 35 -49.38 -10.99 -17.05
N THR A 36 -49.59 -10.84 -18.36
CA THR A 36 -49.79 -11.99 -19.22
C THR A 36 -48.41 -12.55 -19.50
N ASP A 37 -48.30 -13.85 -19.28
CA ASP A 37 -47.23 -14.72 -19.72
C ASP A 37 -47.97 -15.73 -20.59
N GLN A 38 -48.02 -15.42 -21.89
CA GLN A 38 -48.95 -16.03 -22.85
C GLN A 38 -48.58 -17.48 -23.13
N ASP A 39 -47.29 -17.79 -23.20
CA ASP A 39 -46.74 -19.12 -23.49
C ASP A 39 -46.27 -19.89 -22.25
N LYS A 40 -46.26 -19.25 -21.08
CA LYS A 40 -46.09 -19.83 -19.73
C LYS A 40 -44.67 -20.29 -19.45
N ASP A 41 -43.71 -19.49 -19.86
CA ASP A 41 -42.29 -19.79 -19.71
C ASP A 41 -41.65 -19.10 -18.49
N GLY A 42 -42.42 -18.26 -17.79
CA GLY A 42 -42.01 -17.53 -16.59
C GLY A 42 -41.60 -16.07 -16.85
N ILE A 43 -41.43 -15.67 -18.10
CA ILE A 43 -41.13 -14.30 -18.51
C ILE A 43 -42.45 -13.58 -18.85
N PRO A 44 -42.72 -12.38 -18.31
CA PRO A 44 -43.92 -11.64 -18.69
C PRO A 44 -43.83 -11.07 -20.11
N ASP A 45 -44.93 -11.10 -20.86
CA ASP A 45 -45.02 -10.59 -22.24
C ASP A 45 -44.50 -9.14 -22.39
N LEU A 46 -44.59 -8.32 -21.33
CA LEU A 46 -44.10 -6.94 -21.34
C LEU A 46 -42.57 -6.86 -21.39
N HIS A 47 -41.87 -7.76 -20.69
CA HIS A 47 -40.42 -7.85 -20.70
C HIS A 47 -39.95 -8.41 -22.05
N GLU A 48 -40.65 -9.41 -22.58
CA GLU A 48 -40.35 -9.95 -23.91
C GLU A 48 -40.56 -8.90 -25.02
N GLU A 49 -41.63 -8.11 -24.96
CA GLU A 49 -41.86 -7.02 -25.92
C GLU A 49 -40.74 -5.97 -25.85
N LEU A 50 -40.21 -5.67 -24.66
CA LEU A 50 -39.10 -4.73 -24.46
C LEU A 50 -37.84 -5.19 -25.21
N PHE A 51 -37.56 -6.50 -25.18
CA PHE A 51 -36.38 -7.12 -25.78
C PHE A 51 -36.71 -7.94 -27.05
N SER A 52 -37.82 -7.64 -27.73
CA SER A 52 -38.29 -8.41 -28.90
C SER A 52 -37.54 -8.14 -30.21
N SER A 53 -36.83 -7.00 -30.27
CA SER A 53 -36.19 -6.57 -31.51
C SER A 53 -34.85 -7.28 -31.74
N VAL A 54 -34.65 -7.79 -32.96
CA VAL A 54 -33.40 -8.43 -33.39
C VAL A 54 -32.27 -7.39 -33.43
N ARG A 55 -31.17 -7.65 -32.73
CA ARG A 55 -29.95 -6.83 -32.76
C ARG A 55 -29.05 -7.29 -33.90
N ASN A 56 -28.63 -6.36 -34.77
CA ASN A 56 -27.75 -6.64 -35.91
C ASN A 56 -26.38 -6.02 -35.66
N ILE A 57 -25.36 -6.85 -35.48
CA ILE A 57 -23.98 -6.42 -35.24
C ILE A 57 -23.16 -6.66 -36.49
N SER A 58 -22.51 -5.60 -36.99
CA SER A 58 -21.62 -5.68 -38.14
C SER A 58 -20.23 -6.10 -37.69
N TYR A 59 -19.74 -7.25 -38.16
CA TYR A 59 -18.47 -7.82 -37.71
C TYR A 59 -17.78 -8.59 -38.82
N MET A 60 -16.47 -8.37 -38.98
CA MET A 60 -15.62 -8.96 -40.02
C MET A 60 -16.25 -8.99 -41.44
N GLY A 61 -17.02 -7.96 -41.79
CA GLY A 61 -17.70 -7.84 -43.10
C GLY A 61 -18.98 -8.68 -43.26
N GLY A 62 -19.46 -9.33 -42.20
CA GLY A 62 -20.77 -9.96 -42.08
C GLY A 62 -21.69 -9.23 -41.10
N ILE A 63 -22.96 -9.67 -41.03
CA ILE A 63 -23.92 -9.21 -40.02
C ILE A 63 -24.28 -10.43 -39.18
N ARG A 64 -23.98 -10.38 -37.87
CA ARG A 64 -24.50 -11.34 -36.89
C ARG A 64 -25.83 -10.81 -36.36
N GLN A 65 -26.83 -11.68 -36.28
CA GLN A 65 -28.15 -11.35 -35.78
C GLN A 65 -28.35 -12.06 -34.44
N ILE A 66 -28.49 -11.28 -33.37
CA ILE A 66 -28.88 -11.78 -32.06
C ILE A 66 -30.41 -11.64 -31.98
N GLN A 67 -31.09 -12.77 -31.78
CA GLN A 67 -32.55 -12.78 -31.72
C GLN A 67 -33.01 -12.17 -30.41
N GLY A 68 -34.12 -11.44 -30.44
CA GLY A 68 -34.81 -11.02 -29.23
C GLY A 68 -35.84 -12.06 -28.78
N LEU A 69 -36.54 -11.76 -27.70
CA LEU A 69 -37.60 -12.61 -27.13
C LEU A 69 -38.91 -12.53 -27.94
N ASP A 70 -39.71 -13.60 -27.89
CA ASP A 70 -41.00 -13.72 -28.56
C ASP A 70 -42.05 -14.25 -27.59
N SER A 71 -42.98 -13.37 -27.19
CA SER A 71 -44.08 -13.64 -26.25
C SER A 71 -45.11 -14.69 -26.69
N THR A 72 -44.79 -15.47 -27.70
CA THR A 72 -45.58 -16.59 -28.19
C THR A 72 -44.79 -17.90 -28.25
N ASN A 73 -43.50 -17.86 -27.92
CA ASN A 73 -42.54 -18.94 -28.03
C ASN A 73 -41.83 -19.21 -26.70
N GLY A 74 -42.51 -19.85 -25.75
CA GLY A 74 -41.96 -20.16 -24.43
C GLY A 74 -40.83 -21.21 -24.34
N SER A 75 -40.03 -21.36 -25.40
CA SER A 75 -38.75 -22.07 -25.41
C SER A 75 -37.55 -21.14 -25.53
N ASP A 76 -37.76 -19.84 -25.74
CA ASP A 76 -36.70 -18.83 -25.73
C ASP A 76 -36.28 -18.40 -24.32
N ASN A 77 -37.07 -18.70 -23.28
CA ASN A 77 -36.64 -18.52 -21.88
C ASN A 77 -35.34 -19.25 -21.51
N VAL A 78 -35.02 -20.38 -22.16
CA VAL A 78 -33.77 -21.15 -21.98
C VAL A 78 -32.76 -20.87 -23.10
N SER A 79 -32.97 -19.81 -23.87
CA SER A 79 -32.04 -19.39 -24.90
C SER A 79 -31.01 -18.41 -24.35
N ASP A 80 -29.80 -18.56 -24.86
CA ASP A 80 -28.62 -17.74 -24.58
C ASP A 80 -28.08 -17.31 -25.96
N PHE A 81 -28.64 -16.24 -26.51
CA PHE A 81 -28.42 -15.86 -27.92
C PHE A 81 -27.17 -14.99 -28.12
N ASP A 82 -26.82 -14.21 -27.10
CA ASP A 82 -25.61 -13.38 -26.96
C ASP A 82 -24.42 -14.13 -26.36
N ARG A 83 -24.65 -15.30 -25.74
CA ARG A 83 -23.62 -16.26 -25.30
C ARG A 83 -22.83 -15.81 -24.08
N ASP A 84 -23.39 -14.99 -23.22
CA ASP A 84 -22.74 -14.51 -22.00
C ASP A 84 -22.75 -15.55 -20.86
N GLY A 85 -23.51 -16.65 -21.02
CA GLY A 85 -23.62 -17.71 -20.02
C GLY A 85 -24.88 -17.68 -19.18
N LEU A 86 -25.74 -16.68 -19.36
CA LEU A 86 -27.08 -16.62 -18.78
C LEU A 86 -28.10 -17.01 -19.84
N ASP A 87 -29.16 -17.71 -19.42
CA ASP A 87 -30.34 -17.81 -20.28
C ASP A 87 -31.28 -16.62 -20.01
N ALA A 88 -32.14 -16.32 -20.97
CA ALA A 88 -33.06 -15.19 -20.89
C ALA A 88 -33.92 -15.16 -19.61
N LEU A 89 -34.20 -16.33 -19.02
CA LEU A 89 -34.94 -16.44 -17.77
C LEU A 89 -34.08 -16.04 -16.56
N MET A 90 -32.81 -16.44 -16.52
CA MET A 90 -31.84 -15.99 -15.51
C MET A 90 -31.66 -14.47 -15.56
N GLU A 91 -31.52 -13.90 -16.76
CA GLU A 91 -31.39 -12.45 -16.97
C GLU A 91 -32.63 -11.68 -16.48
N TYR A 92 -33.83 -12.12 -16.86
CA TYR A 92 -35.07 -11.56 -16.33
C TYR A 92 -35.15 -11.68 -14.80
N CYS A 93 -34.62 -12.76 -14.23
CA CYS A 93 -34.63 -13.04 -12.81
C CYS A 93 -33.59 -12.27 -12.01
N TRP A 94 -32.55 -11.70 -12.63
CA TRP A 94 -31.56 -10.88 -11.93
C TRP A 94 -32.23 -9.73 -11.16
N PRO A 95 -31.87 -9.43 -9.89
CA PRO A 95 -30.75 -9.98 -9.09
C PRO A 95 -31.11 -11.19 -8.20
N TYR A 96 -32.10 -12.00 -8.59
CA TYR A 96 -32.52 -13.18 -7.85
C TYR A 96 -31.96 -14.45 -8.48
N SER A 97 -31.61 -15.42 -7.64
CA SER A 97 -31.36 -16.78 -8.14
C SER A 97 -32.65 -17.41 -8.66
N MET A 98 -32.51 -18.39 -9.55
CA MET A 98 -33.67 -19.08 -10.14
C MET A 98 -34.59 -19.71 -9.08
N ASP A 99 -34.04 -20.20 -7.98
CA ASP A 99 -34.80 -20.78 -6.86
C ASP A 99 -35.64 -19.75 -6.09
N THR A 100 -35.23 -18.47 -6.07
CA THR A 100 -35.89 -17.42 -5.27
C THR A 100 -36.74 -16.47 -6.09
N CYS A 101 -36.47 -16.37 -7.40
CA CYS A 101 -37.10 -15.43 -8.32
C CYS A 101 -38.63 -15.52 -8.36
N PHE A 102 -39.23 -16.70 -8.19
CA PHE A 102 -40.69 -16.86 -8.28
C PHE A 102 -41.38 -17.06 -6.93
N ASP A 103 -40.71 -17.73 -6.00
CA ASP A 103 -41.35 -18.21 -4.76
C ASP A 103 -41.04 -17.35 -3.53
N GLU A 104 -39.88 -16.68 -3.48
CA GLU A 104 -39.40 -16.01 -2.27
C GLU A 104 -39.13 -14.51 -2.43
N ARG A 105 -38.96 -14.01 -3.66
CA ARG A 105 -38.68 -12.59 -3.93
C ARG A 105 -39.70 -11.66 -3.28
N ARG A 106 -39.20 -10.56 -2.69
CA ARG A 106 -40.06 -9.55 -2.03
C ARG A 106 -40.24 -8.28 -2.85
N THR A 107 -39.41 -8.06 -3.86
CA THR A 107 -39.47 -6.93 -4.78
C THR A 107 -39.47 -7.40 -6.24
N LEU A 108 -39.60 -6.47 -7.19
CA LEU A 108 -39.52 -6.77 -8.62
C LEU A 108 -38.07 -7.05 -9.03
N THR A 109 -37.88 -7.83 -10.11
CA THR A 109 -36.57 -8.07 -10.74
C THR A 109 -36.02 -6.81 -11.41
N GLY A 110 -34.73 -6.79 -11.71
CA GLY A 110 -34.00 -5.65 -12.25
C GLY A 110 -33.65 -4.58 -11.21
N LYS A 111 -32.72 -3.71 -11.57
CA LYS A 111 -32.26 -2.57 -10.76
C LYS A 111 -33.38 -1.52 -10.68
N PRO A 112 -33.83 -1.13 -9.47
CA PRO A 112 -34.98 -0.26 -9.32
C PRO A 112 -34.69 1.16 -9.83
N PRO A 113 -35.70 1.88 -10.37
CA PRO A 113 -35.54 3.22 -10.94
C PRO A 113 -34.86 4.27 -10.04
N ASP A 114 -34.96 4.09 -8.73
CA ASP A 114 -34.38 5.00 -7.73
C ASP A 114 -32.85 4.83 -7.60
N LEU A 115 -32.28 3.74 -8.14
CA LEU A 115 -30.86 3.39 -8.12
C LEU A 115 -30.22 3.41 -9.52
N THR A 116 -30.94 3.92 -10.53
CA THR A 116 -30.52 3.96 -11.93
C THR A 116 -30.45 5.41 -12.40
N ASP A 117 -29.43 5.77 -13.17
CA ASP A 117 -29.30 7.12 -13.73
C ASP A 117 -30.39 7.45 -14.76
N SER A 118 -30.90 6.43 -15.46
CA SER A 118 -32.00 6.58 -16.41
C SER A 118 -33.35 6.95 -15.73
N GLY A 119 -33.46 6.74 -14.41
CA GLY A 119 -34.71 6.85 -13.66
C GLY A 119 -35.77 5.84 -14.11
N LEU A 120 -35.34 4.77 -14.79
CA LEU A 120 -36.15 3.66 -15.27
C LEU A 120 -35.60 2.35 -14.69
N ARG A 121 -36.42 1.31 -14.65
CA ARG A 121 -35.96 0.01 -14.19
C ARG A 121 -35.05 -0.60 -15.24
N GLU A 122 -33.84 -0.95 -14.85
CA GLU A 122 -32.83 -1.58 -15.71
C GLU A 122 -32.81 -3.09 -15.48
N PHE A 123 -32.56 -3.84 -16.55
CA PHE A 123 -32.50 -5.30 -16.59
C PHE A 123 -31.30 -5.68 -17.44
N LEU A 124 -30.77 -6.89 -17.22
CA LEU A 124 -29.89 -7.53 -18.19
C LEU A 124 -30.66 -7.70 -19.50
N ASP A 125 -30.03 -7.33 -20.61
CA ASP A 125 -30.66 -7.37 -21.93
C ASP A 125 -30.22 -8.65 -22.66
N PRO A 126 -31.14 -9.61 -22.92
CA PRO A 126 -30.86 -10.97 -23.46
C PRO A 126 -30.37 -11.01 -24.91
N ARG A 127 -29.89 -9.88 -25.39
CA ARG A 127 -29.37 -9.64 -26.73
C ARG A 127 -28.00 -8.97 -26.69
N VAL A 128 -27.43 -8.81 -25.50
CA VAL A 128 -26.30 -7.95 -25.17
C VAL A 128 -25.46 -8.70 -24.15
N ALA A 129 -24.33 -9.23 -24.58
CA ALA A 129 -23.52 -10.07 -23.69
C ALA A 129 -22.88 -9.31 -22.50
N ASP A 130 -22.82 -7.99 -22.58
CA ASP A 130 -22.18 -7.05 -21.65
C ASP A 130 -23.07 -5.80 -21.62
N THR A 131 -24.04 -5.81 -20.70
CA THR A 131 -25.20 -4.90 -20.67
C THR A 131 -24.79 -3.47 -20.36
N ASP A 132 -23.80 -3.27 -19.48
CA ASP A 132 -23.35 -1.95 -19.06
C ASP A 132 -22.10 -1.45 -19.81
N GLY A 133 -21.40 -2.34 -20.52
CA GLY A 133 -20.40 -2.02 -21.54
C GLY A 133 -19.00 -1.77 -20.97
N ASP A 134 -18.66 -2.38 -19.84
CA ASP A 134 -17.37 -2.23 -19.15
C ASP A 134 -16.29 -3.21 -19.66
N GLY A 135 -16.69 -4.21 -20.46
CA GLY A 135 -15.83 -5.25 -21.03
C GLY A 135 -15.99 -6.63 -20.38
N LEU A 136 -16.72 -6.72 -19.28
CA LEU A 136 -17.09 -7.94 -18.58
C LEU A 136 -18.47 -8.42 -19.07
N PRO A 137 -18.65 -9.68 -19.45
CA PRO A 137 -19.97 -10.17 -19.82
C PRO A 137 -20.85 -10.47 -18.60
N ASP A 138 -22.16 -10.25 -18.72
CA ASP A 138 -23.11 -10.32 -17.59
C ASP A 138 -23.01 -11.67 -16.84
N GLY A 139 -22.91 -12.78 -17.59
CA GLY A 139 -22.78 -14.10 -16.99
C GLY A 139 -21.46 -14.34 -16.26
N PHE A 140 -20.36 -13.66 -16.63
CA PHE A 140 -19.12 -13.66 -15.85
C PHE A 140 -19.36 -12.97 -14.50
N GLU A 141 -19.91 -11.77 -14.51
CA GLU A 141 -20.10 -10.96 -13.31
C GLU A 141 -21.09 -11.59 -12.34
N VAL A 142 -22.22 -12.09 -12.85
CA VAL A 142 -23.19 -12.87 -12.07
C VAL A 142 -22.52 -14.09 -11.45
N TYR A 143 -21.67 -14.81 -12.20
CA TYR A 143 -20.94 -15.95 -11.66
C TYR A 143 -20.00 -15.53 -10.54
N MET A 144 -19.20 -14.48 -10.74
CA MET A 144 -18.23 -14.00 -9.75
C MET A 144 -18.95 -13.54 -8.47
N CYS A 145 -19.98 -12.72 -8.60
CA CYS A 145 -20.80 -12.23 -7.49
C CYS A 145 -21.44 -13.37 -6.68
N MET A 146 -21.96 -14.41 -7.33
CA MET A 146 -22.67 -15.49 -6.65
C MET A 146 -21.75 -16.57 -6.07
N ASN A 147 -20.58 -16.83 -6.68
CA ASN A 147 -19.78 -18.02 -6.38
C ASN A 147 -18.41 -17.72 -5.76
N GLU A 148 -17.81 -16.56 -6.04
CA GLU A 148 -16.45 -16.23 -5.59
C GLU A 148 -16.40 -15.43 -4.28
N GLY A 149 -17.53 -15.34 -3.57
CA GLY A 149 -17.59 -14.72 -2.24
C GLY A 149 -17.47 -13.20 -2.24
N VAL A 150 -17.79 -12.55 -3.37
CA VAL A 150 -17.80 -11.08 -3.54
C VAL A 150 -19.22 -10.51 -3.68
N GLY A 151 -20.22 -11.29 -3.27
CA GLY A 151 -21.61 -10.89 -3.19
C GLY A 151 -22.32 -11.52 -1.99
N PHE A 152 -23.45 -10.93 -1.59
CA PHE A 152 -24.30 -11.47 -0.53
C PHE A 152 -25.79 -11.31 -0.85
N VAL A 153 -26.62 -12.16 -0.24
CA VAL A 153 -28.07 -12.10 -0.39
C VAL A 153 -28.69 -11.23 0.70
N ASN A 154 -29.47 -10.23 0.30
CA ASN A 154 -30.14 -9.30 1.22
C ASN A 154 -31.49 -9.84 1.74
N GLU A 155 -32.17 -9.06 2.60
CA GLU A 155 -33.46 -9.44 3.22
C GLU A 155 -34.61 -9.72 2.23
N SER A 156 -34.49 -9.22 1.00
CA SER A 156 -35.45 -9.44 -0.08
C SER A 156 -35.16 -10.68 -0.92
N PHE A 157 -34.10 -11.41 -0.58
CA PHE A 157 -33.51 -12.52 -1.35
C PHE A 157 -32.80 -12.10 -2.65
N ALA A 158 -32.55 -10.81 -2.84
CA ALA A 158 -31.77 -10.31 -3.97
C ALA A 158 -30.28 -10.35 -3.64
N TRP A 159 -29.45 -10.72 -4.61
CA TRP A 159 -28.01 -10.54 -4.54
C TRP A 159 -27.64 -9.07 -4.54
N THR A 160 -26.57 -8.77 -3.82
CA THR A 160 -25.92 -7.47 -3.79
C THR A 160 -24.43 -7.76 -4.00
N CYS A 161 -23.92 -7.28 -5.13
CA CYS A 161 -22.55 -7.48 -5.54
C CYS A 161 -21.70 -6.34 -5.01
N SER A 162 -20.47 -6.66 -4.59
CA SER A 162 -19.53 -5.68 -4.06
C SER A 162 -18.45 -5.27 -5.06
N VAL A 163 -18.20 -6.12 -6.06
CA VAL A 163 -17.22 -5.90 -7.12
C VAL A 163 -17.93 -6.01 -8.46
N PHE A 164 -18.30 -7.22 -8.89
CA PHE A 164 -18.90 -7.47 -10.21
C PHE A 164 -20.43 -7.31 -10.22
N ASP A 165 -20.97 -6.20 -10.72
CA ASP A 165 -22.39 -5.93 -10.91
C ASP A 165 -22.67 -5.62 -12.40
N PRO A 166 -23.38 -6.51 -13.13
CA PRO A 166 -23.62 -6.41 -14.59
C PRO A 166 -24.52 -5.26 -15.05
N LEU A 167 -24.77 -4.29 -14.17
CA LEU A 167 -25.55 -3.08 -14.37
C LEU A 167 -24.83 -1.85 -13.77
N ASP A 168 -23.53 -1.93 -13.50
CA ASP A 168 -22.69 -0.86 -12.97
C ASP A 168 -21.33 -0.84 -13.68
N PRO A 169 -21.15 -0.05 -14.74
CA PRO A 169 -19.97 -0.12 -15.61
C PRO A 169 -18.66 0.38 -14.99
N SER A 170 -18.67 0.73 -13.70
CA SER A 170 -17.50 1.24 -13.00
C SER A 170 -16.60 0.13 -12.47
N ASP A 171 -17.12 -1.09 -12.33
CA ASP A 171 -16.42 -2.24 -11.79
C ASP A 171 -15.38 -2.85 -12.75
N GLY A 172 -15.56 -2.78 -14.07
CA GLY A 172 -14.54 -3.16 -15.05
C GLY A 172 -13.23 -2.36 -14.95
N PHE A 173 -13.28 -1.16 -14.38
CA PHE A 173 -12.12 -0.30 -14.12
C PHE A 173 -11.52 -0.48 -12.72
N LEU A 174 -12.15 -1.27 -11.85
CA LEU A 174 -11.59 -1.59 -10.55
C LEU A 174 -10.47 -2.62 -10.70
N ASP A 175 -9.53 -2.57 -9.77
CA ASP A 175 -8.44 -3.52 -9.61
C ASP A 175 -8.73 -4.28 -8.31
N SER A 176 -9.45 -5.41 -8.43
CA SER A 176 -10.25 -5.96 -7.33
C SER A 176 -9.60 -7.12 -6.59
N ASP A 177 -8.30 -7.30 -6.80
CA ASP A 177 -7.55 -8.39 -6.20
C ASP A 177 -7.68 -8.47 -4.70
N ARG A 178 -7.58 -9.72 -4.23
CA ARG A 178 -7.63 -10.04 -2.83
C ARG A 178 -6.32 -9.67 -2.15
N CYS A 179 -6.46 -8.87 -1.10
CA CYS A 179 -5.40 -8.60 -0.15
C CYS A 179 -5.05 -9.84 0.68
N ASP A 180 -3.90 -9.79 1.37
CA ASP A 180 -3.45 -10.83 2.31
C ASP A 180 -4.45 -11.14 3.45
N ASP A 181 -5.26 -10.15 3.83
CA ASP A 181 -6.30 -10.29 4.86
C ASP A 181 -7.67 -10.72 4.30
N TYR A 182 -7.74 -11.06 3.01
CA TYR A 182 -8.93 -11.42 2.22
C TYR A 182 -9.91 -10.26 1.92
N SER A 183 -9.56 -9.02 2.27
CA SER A 183 -10.25 -7.84 1.70
C SER A 183 -9.97 -7.70 0.20
N LEU A 184 -10.65 -6.77 -0.45
CA LEU A 184 -10.61 -6.57 -1.91
C LEU A 184 -10.07 -5.16 -2.19
N GLY A 185 -9.40 -5.00 -3.32
CA GLY A 185 -8.94 -3.70 -3.80
C GLY A 185 -7.49 -3.36 -3.45
N CYS A 186 -6.67 -4.36 -3.11
CA CYS A 186 -5.22 -4.15 -3.06
C CYS A 186 -4.63 -4.03 -4.47
N GLY A 187 -5.28 -4.67 -5.43
CA GLY A 187 -4.85 -4.76 -6.81
C GLY A 187 -3.53 -5.49 -7.00
N ASP A 188 -3.15 -5.66 -8.26
CA ASP A 188 -1.87 -6.24 -8.66
C ASP A 188 -1.16 -5.45 -9.76
N GLY A 189 -1.63 -4.22 -10.00
CA GLY A 189 -0.99 -3.24 -10.88
C GLY A 189 0.50 -3.00 -10.58
N PHE A 190 1.20 -2.47 -11.59
CA PHE A 190 2.64 -2.27 -11.55
C PHE A 190 3.00 -0.78 -11.49
N ASP A 191 3.68 -0.36 -10.41
CA ASP A 191 4.21 1.00 -10.25
C ASP A 191 5.43 1.22 -11.16
N ILE A 192 5.15 1.57 -12.42
CA ILE A 192 6.17 1.70 -13.48
C ILE A 192 7.18 2.80 -13.12
N ASN A 193 6.73 3.85 -12.44
CA ASN A 193 7.55 5.02 -12.17
C ASN A 193 8.18 5.01 -10.76
N SER A 194 7.85 3.99 -9.96
CA SER A 194 8.33 3.74 -8.59
C SER A 194 8.05 4.91 -7.65
N ASP A 195 7.00 5.69 -7.88
CA ASP A 195 6.68 6.81 -7.02
C ASP A 195 5.92 6.39 -5.76
N GLY A 196 5.41 5.17 -5.70
CA GLY A 196 4.68 4.54 -4.60
C GLY A 196 3.15 4.67 -4.69
N ILE A 197 2.60 5.10 -5.82
CA ILE A 197 1.16 5.22 -6.05
C ILE A 197 0.83 4.49 -7.36
N ILE A 198 -0.04 3.49 -7.29
CA ILE A 198 -0.61 2.87 -8.50
C ILE A 198 -1.68 3.79 -9.07
N GLU A 199 -1.39 4.36 -10.24
CA GLU A 199 -2.29 5.24 -10.94
C GLU A 199 -3.28 4.43 -11.81
N SER A 200 -4.35 5.08 -12.29
CA SER A 200 -5.35 4.39 -13.14
C SER A 200 -4.79 3.80 -14.45
N GLN A 201 -3.59 4.22 -14.86
CA GLN A 201 -2.90 3.70 -16.04
C GLN A 201 -1.88 2.59 -15.71
N GLU A 202 -1.61 2.37 -14.41
CA GLU A 202 -0.68 1.38 -13.86
C GLU A 202 -1.43 0.20 -13.21
N ALA A 203 -2.71 0.39 -12.87
CA ALA A 203 -3.62 -0.67 -12.45
C ALA A 203 -3.82 -1.70 -13.56
N TYR A 204 -3.97 -2.97 -13.17
CA TYR A 204 -4.35 -4.04 -14.08
C TYR A 204 -5.82 -4.39 -13.80
N THR A 205 -6.72 -3.79 -14.58
CA THR A 205 -8.13 -3.75 -14.15
C THR A 205 -8.85 -5.07 -14.42
N ASN A 206 -9.96 -5.29 -13.71
CA ASN A 206 -10.84 -6.45 -13.86
C ASN A 206 -11.14 -6.80 -15.33
N ALA A 207 -11.44 -5.79 -16.15
CA ALA A 207 -11.71 -5.97 -17.57
C ALA A 207 -10.46 -6.36 -18.38
N GLU A 208 -9.30 -5.78 -18.07
CA GLU A 208 -8.02 -6.12 -18.70
C GLU A 208 -7.64 -7.57 -18.40
N GLU A 209 -7.73 -7.96 -17.13
CA GLU A 209 -7.51 -9.31 -16.64
C GLU A 209 -8.40 -10.36 -17.31
N TYR A 210 -9.71 -10.14 -17.30
CA TYR A 210 -10.67 -11.00 -17.97
C TYR A 210 -10.35 -11.18 -19.47
N SER A 211 -9.93 -10.08 -20.10
CA SER A 211 -9.62 -10.04 -21.52
C SER A 211 -8.24 -10.63 -21.87
N TYR A 212 -7.39 -10.92 -20.88
CA TYR A 212 -6.01 -11.35 -21.09
C TYR A 212 -5.89 -12.54 -22.06
N GLY A 213 -5.03 -12.40 -23.07
CA GLY A 213 -4.84 -13.43 -24.10
C GLY A 213 -6.01 -13.58 -25.09
N ALA A 214 -6.99 -12.67 -25.10
CA ALA A 214 -8.04 -12.67 -26.10
C ALA A 214 -7.45 -12.39 -27.49
N PRO A 215 -7.84 -13.15 -28.54
CA PRO A 215 -7.38 -12.86 -29.88
C PRO A 215 -7.88 -11.47 -30.32
N SER A 216 -7.12 -10.76 -31.16
CA SER A 216 -7.54 -9.45 -31.71
C SER A 216 -8.89 -9.42 -32.45
N SER A 217 -9.45 -10.58 -32.77
CA SER A 217 -10.78 -10.71 -33.33
C SER A 217 -11.88 -10.81 -32.27
N TRP A 218 -11.57 -11.13 -31.01
CA TRP A 218 -12.56 -11.32 -29.96
C TRP A 218 -13.35 -10.04 -29.71
N VAL A 219 -14.67 -10.18 -29.63
CA VAL A 219 -15.58 -9.11 -29.24
C VAL A 219 -16.60 -9.72 -28.29
N THR A 220 -16.63 -9.31 -27.02
CA THR A 220 -17.50 -9.88 -25.97
C THR A 220 -18.96 -9.94 -26.41
N GLU A 221 -19.49 -8.85 -26.95
CA GLU A 221 -20.84 -8.73 -27.53
C GLU A 221 -21.18 -9.77 -28.63
N ILE A 222 -20.18 -10.40 -29.23
CA ILE A 222 -20.34 -11.37 -30.32
C ILE A 222 -19.94 -12.75 -29.83
N ASP A 223 -18.72 -12.89 -29.35
CA ASP A 223 -18.14 -14.18 -29.01
C ASP A 223 -18.64 -14.69 -27.65
N GLY A 224 -19.20 -13.81 -26.82
CA GLY A 224 -19.84 -14.11 -25.55
C GLY A 224 -18.81 -14.35 -24.45
N LEU A 225 -19.05 -15.40 -23.67
CA LEU A 225 -18.30 -15.76 -22.49
C LEU A 225 -16.97 -16.44 -22.81
N ARG A 226 -15.89 -15.88 -22.28
CA ARG A 226 -14.52 -16.34 -22.49
C ARG A 226 -14.07 -17.39 -21.46
N CYS A 227 -14.67 -18.57 -21.53
CA CYS A 227 -14.34 -19.72 -20.66
C CYS A 227 -14.07 -21.01 -21.42
N PHE A 228 -13.56 -22.01 -20.69
CA PHE A 228 -13.42 -23.40 -21.13
C PHE A 228 -14.10 -24.35 -20.14
N GLY A 229 -14.72 -25.41 -20.67
CA GLY A 229 -15.34 -26.46 -19.88
C GLY A 229 -16.74 -26.07 -19.40
N THR A 230 -17.10 -26.50 -18.20
CA THR A 230 -18.42 -26.25 -17.59
C THR A 230 -18.26 -25.35 -16.36
N MET A 231 -18.95 -24.21 -16.34
CA MET A 231 -18.88 -23.18 -15.31
C MET A 231 -20.13 -23.18 -14.40
N GLY A 232 -20.27 -24.23 -13.58
CA GLY A 232 -21.28 -24.29 -12.52
C GLY A 232 -22.72 -24.04 -13.00
N ASN A 233 -23.28 -22.89 -12.62
CA ASN A 233 -24.68 -22.51 -12.89
C ASN A 233 -24.88 -21.82 -14.25
N LEU A 234 -23.82 -21.57 -15.02
CA LEU A 234 -23.90 -20.96 -16.35
C LEU A 234 -24.32 -21.99 -17.41
N VAL A 235 -24.86 -21.49 -18.52
CA VAL A 235 -25.28 -22.31 -19.67
C VAL A 235 -24.07 -23.07 -20.24
N GLU A 236 -24.15 -24.41 -20.29
CA GLU A 236 -23.02 -25.29 -20.68
C GLU A 236 -22.46 -24.99 -22.09
N THR A 237 -23.26 -24.39 -22.98
CA THR A 237 -22.88 -24.07 -24.36
C THR A 237 -22.31 -22.67 -24.57
N ALA A 238 -22.22 -21.87 -23.51
CA ALA A 238 -21.72 -20.49 -23.58
C ALA A 238 -20.18 -20.45 -23.70
N CYS A 239 -19.49 -21.37 -23.02
CA CYS A 239 -18.03 -21.43 -23.09
C CYS A 239 -17.52 -21.75 -24.50
N SER A 240 -16.39 -21.13 -24.84
CA SER A 240 -15.73 -21.35 -26.11
C SER A 240 -15.24 -22.80 -26.28
N ASP A 241 -15.16 -23.26 -27.53
CA ASP A 241 -14.59 -24.58 -27.88
C ASP A 241 -13.03 -24.59 -27.80
N ILE A 242 -12.41 -23.58 -27.20
CA ILE A 242 -10.96 -23.43 -27.14
C ILE A 242 -10.38 -24.44 -26.14
N ASP A 243 -9.64 -25.43 -26.64
CA ASP A 243 -8.85 -26.34 -25.82
C ASP A 243 -7.53 -25.67 -25.44
N ARG A 244 -7.29 -25.46 -24.14
CA ARG A 244 -6.01 -24.94 -23.63
C ARG A 244 -4.86 -25.94 -23.78
N GLY A 245 -5.14 -27.22 -24.05
CA GLY A 245 -4.13 -28.26 -24.15
C GLY A 245 -3.47 -28.64 -22.81
N ILE A 246 -3.99 -28.12 -21.69
CA ILE A 246 -3.49 -28.37 -20.34
C ILE A 246 -4.04 -29.68 -19.81
N LYS A 247 -3.14 -30.59 -19.39
CA LYS A 247 -3.55 -31.91 -18.91
C LYS A 247 -4.18 -31.83 -17.52
N ASN A 248 -5.34 -32.46 -17.36
CA ASN A 248 -6.11 -32.57 -16.10
C ASN A 248 -6.72 -31.25 -15.60
N LEU A 249 -6.81 -30.23 -16.44
CA LEU A 249 -7.58 -29.03 -16.14
C LEU A 249 -9.07 -29.30 -16.42
N ASN A 250 -9.95 -28.92 -15.49
CA ASN A 250 -11.36 -29.30 -15.54
C ASN A 250 -12.24 -28.24 -16.24
N SER A 251 -12.15 -26.97 -15.82
CA SER A 251 -12.86 -25.79 -16.36
C SER A 251 -12.22 -24.49 -15.84
N GLY A 252 -12.44 -23.35 -16.49
CA GLY A 252 -12.04 -22.03 -15.96
C GLY A 252 -12.08 -20.87 -16.98
N TRP A 253 -11.86 -19.65 -16.47
CA TRP A 253 -11.76 -18.40 -17.24
C TRP A 253 -10.47 -18.31 -18.05
N LEU A 254 -10.55 -18.01 -19.35
CA LEU A 254 -9.38 -18.02 -20.24
C LEU A 254 -8.41 -16.84 -20.03
N GLY A 255 -8.83 -15.78 -19.37
CA GLY A 255 -7.96 -14.68 -18.91
C GLY A 255 -7.33 -14.99 -17.55
N THR A 256 -6.75 -13.98 -16.93
CA THR A 256 -6.38 -14.00 -15.51
C THR A 256 -7.65 -13.92 -14.65
N ASP A 257 -7.53 -14.15 -13.34
CA ASP A 257 -8.65 -14.21 -12.40
C ASP A 257 -8.69 -12.90 -11.59
N PRO A 258 -9.67 -11.99 -11.82
CA PRO A 258 -9.71 -10.64 -11.22
C PRO A 258 -9.87 -10.49 -9.70
N LEU A 259 -9.64 -11.58 -8.99
CA LEU A 259 -9.64 -11.66 -7.54
C LEU A 259 -8.31 -12.24 -7.03
N ARG A 260 -7.31 -12.41 -7.89
CA ARG A 260 -6.02 -13.03 -7.62
C ARG A 260 -4.91 -12.27 -8.34
N ASN A 261 -4.03 -11.74 -7.51
CA ASN A 261 -2.80 -11.09 -7.94
C ASN A 261 -1.80 -12.00 -8.68
N ASP A 262 -1.97 -13.31 -8.62
CA ASP A 262 -1.10 -14.29 -9.28
C ASP A 262 -1.96 -15.47 -9.77
N SER A 263 -2.28 -15.42 -11.06
CA SER A 263 -3.26 -16.28 -11.72
C SER A 263 -2.69 -17.57 -12.29
N ASP A 264 -1.39 -17.80 -12.15
CA ASP A 264 -0.70 -18.97 -12.65
C ASP A 264 -1.43 -20.28 -12.34
N ASP A 265 -1.83 -21.01 -13.39
CA ASP A 265 -2.60 -22.24 -13.25
C ASP A 265 -1.91 -23.46 -13.88
N HIS A 266 -0.83 -23.26 -14.64
CA HIS A 266 -0.11 -24.32 -15.31
C HIS A 266 1.40 -24.09 -15.42
N TYR A 267 2.11 -25.16 -15.81
CA TYR A 267 3.55 -25.12 -16.02
C TYR A 267 3.98 -26.15 -17.07
N PHE A 268 5.15 -25.94 -17.68
CA PHE A 268 5.78 -26.85 -18.62
C PHE A 268 6.67 -27.88 -17.90
N SER A 269 6.42 -29.17 -18.19
CA SER A 269 7.31 -30.26 -17.77
C SER A 269 7.51 -31.26 -18.89
N GLY A 270 8.77 -31.45 -19.32
CA GLY A 270 9.12 -32.43 -20.36
C GLY A 270 8.41 -32.19 -21.71
N GLY A 271 8.13 -30.93 -22.05
CA GLY A 271 7.40 -30.53 -23.26
C GLY A 271 5.88 -30.74 -23.19
N GLN A 272 5.33 -30.95 -21.99
CA GLN A 272 3.89 -31.06 -21.75
C GLN A 272 3.43 -29.97 -20.77
N LEU A 273 2.30 -29.33 -21.08
CA LEU A 273 1.56 -28.44 -20.19
C LEU A 273 0.80 -29.26 -19.13
N LEU A 274 1.05 -28.95 -17.86
CA LEU A 274 0.45 -29.61 -16.71
C LEU A 274 -0.18 -28.56 -15.80
N SER A 275 -1.34 -28.87 -15.22
CA SER A 275 -1.97 -28.02 -14.20
C SER A 275 -1.12 -27.97 -12.92
N GLN A 276 -1.07 -26.81 -12.27
CA GLN A 276 -0.52 -26.66 -10.94
C GLN A 276 -1.54 -27.04 -9.85
N ASN A 277 -1.03 -27.49 -8.69
CA ASN A 277 -1.87 -27.78 -7.51
C ASN A 277 -1.98 -26.58 -6.56
N ARG A 278 -0.92 -25.76 -6.52
CA ARG A 278 -0.92 -24.44 -5.89
C ARG A 278 -0.76 -23.48 -7.05
N ARG A 279 -1.74 -22.59 -7.22
CA ARG A 279 -1.60 -21.51 -8.17
C ARG A 279 -0.50 -20.56 -7.70
N GLY A 280 0.10 -19.89 -8.65
CA GLY A 280 1.14 -18.93 -8.40
C GLY A 280 2.56 -19.42 -8.60
N ASP A 281 3.41 -18.54 -9.11
CA ASP A 281 4.86 -18.62 -9.03
C ASP A 281 5.52 -17.53 -8.17
N GLY A 282 4.74 -16.53 -7.74
CA GLY A 282 5.18 -15.44 -6.89
C GLY A 282 5.51 -14.15 -7.63
N ILE A 283 5.30 -14.09 -8.95
CA ILE A 283 5.24 -12.85 -9.73
C ILE A 283 3.76 -12.45 -9.86
N VAL A 284 3.46 -11.16 -9.83
CA VAL A 284 2.07 -10.68 -9.97
C VAL A 284 1.68 -10.50 -11.44
N ASP A 285 0.40 -10.71 -11.77
CA ASP A 285 -0.05 -10.75 -13.17
C ASP A 285 0.20 -9.41 -13.86
N GLY A 286 -0.08 -8.29 -13.19
CA GLY A 286 0.15 -6.94 -13.73
C GLY A 286 1.61 -6.70 -14.16
N TRP A 287 2.57 -7.18 -13.38
CA TRP A 287 4.01 -7.09 -13.71
C TRP A 287 4.36 -7.98 -14.91
N GLU A 288 3.86 -9.22 -14.93
CA GLU A 288 4.08 -10.14 -16.04
C GLU A 288 3.53 -9.60 -17.36
N VAL A 289 2.31 -9.05 -17.34
CA VAL A 289 1.69 -8.48 -18.54
C VAL A 289 2.48 -7.30 -19.07
N TYR A 290 2.96 -6.42 -18.18
CA TYR A 290 3.77 -5.26 -18.58
C TYR A 290 5.04 -5.68 -19.33
N PHE A 291 5.76 -6.68 -18.82
CA PHE A 291 6.97 -7.23 -19.45
C PHE A 291 6.70 -8.35 -20.47
N ASN A 292 5.44 -8.55 -20.86
CA ASN A 292 5.04 -9.54 -21.87
C ASN A 292 5.48 -10.98 -21.53
N LEU A 293 5.44 -11.31 -20.23
CA LEU A 293 5.47 -12.66 -19.68
C LEU A 293 4.06 -13.28 -19.69
N GLN A 294 3.89 -14.48 -19.11
CA GLN A 294 2.69 -15.29 -19.20
C GLN A 294 2.08 -15.54 -17.81
N PRO A 295 1.14 -14.69 -17.33
CA PRO A 295 0.46 -14.79 -16.01
C PRO A 295 -0.42 -16.00 -15.76
N LEU A 296 -0.38 -17.00 -16.65
CA LEU A 296 -1.03 -18.29 -16.45
C LEU A 296 -0.01 -19.43 -16.40
N ASN A 297 1.25 -19.17 -16.75
CA ASN A 297 2.30 -20.14 -16.95
C ASN A 297 3.55 -19.89 -16.09
N SER A 298 3.47 -20.29 -14.84
CA SER A 298 4.47 -20.43 -13.78
C SER A 298 5.90 -20.92 -14.12
N SER A 299 6.14 -21.37 -15.36
CA SER A 299 7.46 -21.82 -15.81
C SER A 299 8.34 -20.70 -16.31
N ASP A 300 7.76 -19.57 -16.70
CA ASP A 300 8.54 -18.40 -17.11
C ASP A 300 9.13 -17.65 -15.93
N GLY A 301 8.56 -17.70 -14.73
CA GLY A 301 9.20 -17.13 -13.54
C GLY A 301 10.62 -17.64 -13.27
N ILE A 302 10.92 -18.91 -13.59
CA ILE A 302 12.27 -19.50 -13.42
C ILE A 302 13.17 -19.40 -14.67
N ILE A 303 12.69 -18.76 -15.73
CA ILE A 303 13.47 -18.53 -16.95
C ILE A 303 14.22 -17.21 -16.79
N ASP A 304 15.49 -17.23 -17.18
CA ASP A 304 16.32 -16.05 -17.41
C ASP A 304 16.14 -15.68 -18.89
N THR A 305 15.33 -14.65 -19.15
CA THR A 305 14.78 -14.36 -20.48
C THR A 305 15.80 -13.66 -21.38
N ASP A 306 16.64 -12.82 -20.79
CA ASP A 306 17.62 -11.95 -21.43
C ASP A 306 19.07 -12.49 -21.36
N GLN A 307 19.31 -13.53 -20.55
CA GLN A 307 20.56 -14.31 -20.42
C GLN A 307 21.70 -13.53 -19.79
N ASP A 308 21.40 -12.74 -18.77
CA ASP A 308 22.35 -11.86 -18.09
C ASP A 308 22.97 -12.47 -16.81
N GLY A 309 22.53 -13.67 -16.42
CA GLY A 309 23.01 -14.39 -15.25
C GLY A 309 24.54 -14.52 -15.15
N TRP A 310 25.04 -14.67 -13.92
CA TRP A 310 26.48 -14.60 -13.61
C TRP A 310 27.10 -15.94 -13.19
N ASP A 311 28.12 -16.39 -13.95
CA ASP A 311 28.96 -17.57 -13.64
C ASP A 311 29.88 -17.30 -12.43
N ALA A 312 29.29 -17.35 -11.24
CA ALA A 312 29.94 -17.08 -9.96
C ALA A 312 31.09 -18.07 -9.68
N ASN A 313 30.93 -19.32 -10.11
CA ASN A 313 31.91 -20.38 -9.84
C ASN A 313 33.05 -20.46 -10.89
N ARG A 314 32.89 -19.77 -12.02
CA ARG A 314 33.83 -19.65 -13.15
C ARG A 314 34.14 -20.97 -13.86
N ASP A 315 33.18 -21.88 -13.95
CA ASP A 315 33.32 -23.12 -14.70
C ASP A 315 32.99 -22.97 -16.19
N GLY A 316 32.54 -21.78 -16.59
CA GLY A 316 32.26 -21.38 -17.96
C GLY A 316 30.82 -21.59 -18.41
N GLN A 317 29.89 -21.87 -17.48
CA GLN A 317 28.46 -22.00 -17.73
C GLN A 317 27.67 -21.32 -16.62
N THR A 318 26.54 -20.70 -16.96
CA THR A 318 25.53 -20.28 -15.99
C THR A 318 24.55 -21.43 -15.78
N THR A 319 24.47 -21.96 -14.56
CA THR A 319 23.48 -22.99 -14.22
C THR A 319 22.06 -22.42 -14.15
N PRO A 320 21.07 -22.98 -14.87
CA PRO A 320 19.70 -22.49 -14.85
C PRO A 320 18.96 -22.86 -13.56
N ASP A 321 17.92 -22.09 -13.25
CA ASP A 321 16.99 -22.42 -12.18
C ASP A 321 16.07 -23.56 -12.58
N THR A 322 15.85 -24.50 -11.65
CA THR A 322 15.05 -25.70 -11.92
C THR A 322 13.68 -25.68 -11.25
N SER A 323 13.50 -24.78 -10.28
CA SER A 323 12.29 -24.57 -9.50
C SER A 323 12.45 -23.34 -8.61
N LEU A 324 11.35 -22.75 -8.16
CA LEU A 324 11.32 -21.61 -7.23
C LEU A 324 12.17 -21.84 -5.97
N GLY A 325 12.16 -23.05 -5.41
CA GLY A 325 12.95 -23.36 -4.21
C GLY A 325 14.46 -23.59 -4.45
N THR A 326 14.92 -23.54 -5.71
CA THR A 326 16.33 -23.70 -6.09
C THR A 326 16.93 -22.44 -6.70
N VAL A 327 16.17 -21.36 -6.80
CA VAL A 327 16.56 -20.09 -7.41
C VAL A 327 17.82 -19.51 -6.76
N GLU A 328 17.92 -19.55 -5.43
CA GLU A 328 19.12 -19.12 -4.69
C GLU A 328 20.40 -19.95 -4.97
N ILE A 329 20.27 -21.10 -5.65
CA ILE A 329 21.37 -22.03 -5.93
C ILE A 329 21.79 -21.97 -7.40
N GLY A 330 20.94 -21.45 -8.30
CA GLY A 330 21.28 -21.23 -9.70
C GLY A 330 22.25 -20.07 -9.89
N GLU A 331 22.73 -19.94 -11.12
CA GLU A 331 23.54 -18.80 -11.60
C GLU A 331 22.82 -18.02 -12.71
N ALA A 332 21.66 -18.48 -13.13
CA ALA A 332 20.72 -17.69 -13.89
C ALA A 332 20.20 -16.56 -13.00
N PHE A 333 19.86 -15.42 -13.60
CA PHE A 333 19.08 -14.38 -12.96
C PHE A 333 17.69 -14.47 -13.59
N SER A 334 16.79 -15.20 -12.92
CA SER A 334 15.48 -15.52 -13.47
C SER A 334 14.48 -14.39 -13.26
N ASN A 335 13.40 -14.37 -14.05
CA ASN A 335 12.34 -13.36 -13.97
C ASN A 335 11.79 -13.19 -12.52
N ILE A 336 11.71 -14.26 -11.73
CA ILE A 336 11.29 -14.19 -10.31
C ILE A 336 12.31 -13.47 -9.42
N GLN A 337 13.61 -13.59 -9.71
CA GLN A 337 14.66 -12.85 -8.99
C GLN A 337 14.63 -11.37 -9.33
N GLU A 338 14.38 -11.04 -10.59
CA GLU A 338 14.16 -9.67 -11.05
C GLU A 338 12.92 -9.08 -10.41
N TYR A 339 11.80 -9.81 -10.39
CA TYR A 339 10.62 -9.39 -9.65
C TYR A 339 10.91 -9.19 -8.15
N GLN A 340 11.77 -10.02 -7.54
CA GLN A 340 12.20 -9.83 -6.15
C GLN A 340 13.09 -8.60 -5.95
N VAL A 341 13.86 -8.19 -6.96
CA VAL A 341 14.59 -6.91 -6.95
C VAL A 341 13.58 -5.76 -6.95
N HIS A 342 12.58 -5.79 -7.84
CA HIS A 342 11.52 -4.78 -7.87
C HIS A 342 10.73 -4.71 -6.56
N TYR A 343 10.26 -5.85 -6.05
CA TYR A 343 9.45 -5.91 -4.84
C TYR A 343 10.25 -5.47 -3.60
N ASP A 344 11.55 -5.82 -3.54
CA ASP A 344 12.51 -5.50 -2.48
C ASP A 344 11.95 -5.66 -1.05
N GLY A 345 11.14 -6.70 -0.81
CA GLY A 345 10.52 -6.93 0.49
C GLY A 345 9.53 -5.84 0.94
N GLY A 346 8.92 -5.11 0.00
CA GLY A 346 8.01 -4.00 0.22
C GLY A 346 8.65 -2.61 0.05
N TYR A 347 9.94 -2.53 -0.28
CA TYR A 347 10.65 -1.26 -0.50
C TYR A 347 10.69 -0.84 -1.98
N GLY A 348 9.64 -1.13 -2.76
CA GLY A 348 9.56 -0.82 -4.20
C GLY A 348 9.53 0.67 -4.56
N VAL A 349 9.37 1.56 -3.59
CA VAL A 349 9.32 3.01 -3.81
C VAL A 349 10.72 3.58 -3.98
N ARG A 350 10.90 4.40 -5.03
CA ARG A 350 12.15 5.11 -5.31
C ARG A 350 12.63 5.89 -4.09
N SER A 351 13.84 5.51 -3.66
CA SER A 351 14.54 6.16 -2.55
C SER A 351 15.00 7.57 -2.89
N GLY A 352 15.24 8.39 -1.86
CA GLY A 352 15.62 9.79 -2.05
C GLY A 352 14.93 10.74 -1.06
N LEU A 353 15.19 12.03 -1.24
CA LEU A 353 14.47 13.09 -0.56
C LEU A 353 13.26 13.49 -1.41
N LYS A 354 12.07 13.42 -0.83
CA LYS A 354 10.82 13.86 -1.45
C LYS A 354 10.31 15.14 -0.78
N SER A 355 9.57 15.97 -1.51
CA SER A 355 8.96 17.18 -0.95
C SER A 355 7.61 17.54 -1.55
N VAL A 356 6.73 18.08 -0.69
CA VAL A 356 5.42 18.63 -1.03
C VAL A 356 5.18 19.95 -0.30
N GLU A 357 4.13 20.69 -0.70
CA GLU A 357 3.63 21.81 0.10
C GLU A 357 2.81 21.27 1.28
N HIS A 358 3.11 21.73 2.49
CA HIS A 358 2.41 21.32 3.70
C HIS A 358 0.98 21.88 3.73
N GLY A 359 0.00 21.05 4.10
CA GLY A 359 -1.42 21.43 4.10
C GLY A 359 -2.04 21.69 2.72
N ALA A 360 -1.44 21.16 1.64
CA ALA A 360 -1.99 21.19 0.30
C ALA A 360 -2.33 19.79 -0.21
N LEU A 361 -3.42 19.68 -0.97
CA LEU A 361 -3.89 18.44 -1.60
C LEU A 361 -3.43 18.32 -3.06
N GLU A 362 -3.39 17.07 -3.54
CA GLU A 362 -3.16 16.71 -4.95
C GLU A 362 -1.89 17.37 -5.54
N GLN A 363 -0.85 17.53 -4.72
CA GLN A 363 0.43 18.05 -5.18
C GLN A 363 1.25 16.95 -5.86
N THR A 364 1.98 17.31 -6.92
CA THR A 364 3.02 16.43 -7.45
C THR A 364 4.21 16.41 -6.50
N VAL A 365 4.60 15.22 -6.05
CA VAL A 365 5.77 15.04 -5.18
C VAL A 365 7.04 15.35 -5.95
N ARG A 366 7.89 16.22 -5.41
CA ARG A 366 9.21 16.53 -6.00
C ARG A 366 10.26 15.60 -5.41
N ILE A 367 11.10 15.02 -6.26
CA ILE A 367 12.12 14.04 -5.89
C ILE A 367 13.52 14.66 -6.06
N PHE A 368 14.39 14.41 -5.08
CA PHE A 368 15.81 14.72 -5.11
C PHE A 368 16.64 13.47 -4.75
N ASP A 369 17.53 13.09 -5.64
CA ASP A 369 18.42 11.93 -5.53
C ASP A 369 19.78 12.24 -6.23
N GLN A 370 20.58 11.24 -6.55
CA GLN A 370 21.88 11.43 -7.20
C GLN A 370 21.78 11.89 -8.67
N GLY A 371 20.70 11.52 -9.37
CA GLY A 371 20.44 11.87 -10.77
C GLY A 371 19.62 13.16 -10.95
N SER A 372 18.98 13.65 -9.88
CA SER A 372 18.14 14.84 -9.93
C SER A 372 18.93 16.16 -10.09
N THR A 373 18.21 17.25 -10.32
CA THR A 373 18.79 18.61 -10.32
C THR A 373 18.02 19.51 -9.34
N PRO A 374 18.65 19.97 -8.24
CA PRO A 374 20.01 19.65 -7.81
C PRO A 374 20.17 18.18 -7.39
N SER A 375 21.40 17.65 -7.48
CA SER A 375 21.73 16.28 -7.09
C SER A 375 22.12 16.21 -5.61
N LEU A 376 21.80 15.10 -4.96
CA LEU A 376 22.31 14.74 -3.63
C LEU A 376 23.59 13.93 -3.74
N LEU A 377 24.35 13.83 -2.65
CA LEU A 377 25.52 12.96 -2.60
C LEU A 377 25.13 11.47 -2.73
N HIS A 378 24.02 11.09 -2.09
CA HIS A 378 23.47 9.74 -2.12
C HIS A 378 21.94 9.77 -1.96
N HIS A 379 21.23 8.79 -2.53
CA HIS A 379 19.76 8.69 -2.46
C HIS A 379 19.30 8.31 -1.05
N ASP A 380 20.03 7.45 -0.34
CA ASP A 380 19.78 7.13 1.07
C ASP A 380 20.07 8.35 1.97
N VAL A 381 19.01 9.05 2.35
CA VAL A 381 19.03 10.22 3.24
C VAL A 381 18.55 9.78 4.62
N VAL A 382 19.50 9.52 5.50
CA VAL A 382 19.29 9.02 6.85
C VAL A 382 18.59 10.03 7.75
N GLU A 383 18.95 11.31 7.66
CA GLU A 383 18.44 12.34 8.56
C GLU A 383 18.31 13.71 7.87
N ILE A 384 17.22 14.42 8.17
CA ILE A 384 16.89 15.74 7.63
C ILE A 384 16.92 16.77 8.76
N VAL A 385 17.85 17.72 8.71
CA VAL A 385 17.93 18.81 9.67
C VAL A 385 17.58 20.14 8.97
N PRO A 386 16.35 20.65 9.15
CA PRO A 386 15.98 21.97 8.64
C PRO A 386 16.55 23.09 9.50
N ILE A 387 17.23 24.05 8.86
CA ILE A 387 17.76 25.27 9.51
C ILE A 387 17.01 26.49 8.97
N THR A 388 15.93 26.84 9.65
CA THR A 388 14.99 27.90 9.22
C THR A 388 15.64 29.27 9.13
N GLU A 389 16.55 29.61 10.05
CA GLU A 389 17.23 30.92 10.06
C GLU A 389 18.09 31.15 8.81
N ARG A 390 18.58 30.06 8.20
CA ARG A 390 19.43 30.09 7.00
C ARG A 390 18.69 29.68 5.72
N GLY A 391 17.48 29.13 5.82
CA GLY A 391 16.77 28.56 4.67
C GLY A 391 17.55 27.42 4.02
N GLN A 392 18.13 26.55 4.85
CA GLN A 392 18.99 25.43 4.44
C GLN A 392 18.45 24.11 4.99
N LEU A 393 18.64 23.04 4.23
CA LEU A 393 18.49 21.67 4.69
C LEU A 393 19.88 21.05 4.81
N VAL A 394 20.22 20.53 5.99
CA VAL A 394 21.40 19.69 6.19
C VAL A 394 20.95 18.24 6.15
N LEU A 395 21.39 17.51 5.13
CA LEU A 395 20.97 16.14 4.86
C LEU A 395 22.12 15.19 5.19
N GLY A 396 21.90 14.31 6.15
CA GLY A 396 22.78 13.18 6.41
C GLY A 396 22.47 12.09 5.38
N THR A 397 23.44 11.76 4.54
CA THR A 397 23.33 10.71 3.51
C THR A 397 24.24 9.54 3.85
N ARG A 398 23.96 8.33 3.33
CA ARG A 398 24.76 7.11 3.63
C ARG A 398 26.28 7.32 3.55
N TYR A 399 26.77 8.11 2.60
CA TYR A 399 28.22 8.34 2.42
C TYR A 399 28.73 9.73 2.79
N GLY A 400 27.89 10.61 3.37
CA GLY A 400 28.31 11.98 3.67
C GLY A 400 27.19 12.93 4.00
N VAL A 401 27.49 14.24 3.97
CA VAL A 401 26.52 15.30 4.27
C VAL A 401 26.28 16.12 3.00
N SER A 402 25.02 16.37 2.67
CA SER A 402 24.61 17.28 1.60
C SER A 402 23.89 18.49 2.20
N ILE A 403 24.35 19.70 1.90
CA ILE A 403 23.75 20.94 2.40
C ILE A 403 23.06 21.64 1.23
N MET A 404 21.73 21.64 1.25
CA MET A 404 20.91 22.21 0.20
C MET A 404 20.45 23.61 0.60
N SER A 405 20.74 24.61 -0.23
CA SER A 405 20.13 25.94 -0.12
C SER A 405 18.86 25.99 -0.95
N VAL A 406 17.72 26.17 -0.30
CA VAL A 406 16.43 26.11 -1.00
C VAL A 406 16.11 27.41 -1.76
N SER A 407 16.76 28.52 -1.39
CA SER A 407 16.64 29.80 -2.09
C SER A 407 17.51 29.92 -3.36
N GLY A 408 18.38 28.93 -3.64
CA GLY A 408 19.43 29.05 -4.67
C GLY A 408 19.83 27.78 -5.43
N GLN A 409 19.09 26.67 -5.31
CA GLN A 409 19.33 25.38 -6.00
C GLN A 409 20.80 24.92 -6.01
N SER A 410 21.57 25.25 -4.96
CA SER A 410 22.94 24.79 -4.78
C SER A 410 22.96 23.76 -3.68
N VAL A 411 23.68 22.66 -3.92
CA VAL A 411 23.97 21.66 -2.91
C VAL A 411 25.48 21.57 -2.77
N ASP A 412 25.95 21.66 -1.53
CA ASP A 412 27.35 21.45 -1.18
C ASP A 412 27.49 20.08 -0.49
N HIS A 413 28.47 19.28 -0.92
CA HIS A 413 28.67 17.93 -0.40
C HIS A 413 29.94 17.82 0.43
N PHE A 414 29.89 17.00 1.47
CA PHE A 414 31.04 16.53 2.21
C PHE A 414 31.00 15.00 2.32
N GLU A 415 32.00 14.33 1.75
CA GLU A 415 32.13 12.87 1.82
C GLU A 415 32.76 12.41 3.14
N LEU A 416 32.19 11.37 3.74
CA LEU A 416 32.82 10.68 4.86
C LEU A 416 34.05 9.87 4.40
N PRO A 417 34.94 9.47 5.33
CA PRO A 417 36.07 8.61 4.99
C PRO A 417 35.64 7.31 4.31
N SER A 418 36.42 6.84 3.35
CA SER A 418 36.10 5.62 2.59
C SER A 418 35.80 4.43 3.51
N GLY A 419 34.68 3.75 3.26
CA GLY A 419 34.19 2.63 4.05
C GLY A 419 33.29 3.01 5.24
N ALA A 420 33.17 4.30 5.58
CA ALA A 420 32.20 4.79 6.53
C ALA A 420 30.81 4.89 5.87
N GLN A 421 29.81 4.28 6.50
CA GLN A 421 28.40 4.37 6.13
C GLN A 421 27.65 4.99 7.30
N MET A 422 27.06 6.16 7.09
CA MET A 422 26.26 6.87 8.09
C MET A 422 25.02 6.06 8.47
N THR A 423 24.71 6.03 9.76
CA THR A 423 23.53 5.35 10.32
C THR A 423 22.57 6.28 11.03
N ASP A 424 23.07 7.41 11.56
CA ASP A 424 22.27 8.44 12.24
C ASP A 424 23.09 9.74 12.34
N MET A 425 22.42 10.89 12.51
CA MET A 425 23.02 12.21 12.62
C MET A 425 22.27 13.10 13.61
N ILE A 426 22.99 13.78 14.51
CA ILE A 426 22.44 14.84 15.36
C ILE A 426 23.06 16.18 15.01
N PHE A 427 22.23 17.20 14.84
CA PHE A 427 22.67 18.59 14.82
C PHE A 427 22.69 19.19 16.22
N TRP A 428 23.85 19.73 16.60
CA TRP A 428 24.06 20.42 17.86
C TRP A 428 24.32 21.91 17.62
N ASP A 429 23.27 22.71 17.81
CA ASP A 429 23.35 24.17 17.89
C ASP A 429 23.95 24.59 19.24
N HIS A 430 25.26 24.87 19.24
CA HIS A 430 25.95 25.41 20.41
C HIS A 430 26.38 26.86 20.15
N PRO A 431 26.23 27.79 21.12
CA PRO A 431 26.50 29.23 20.92
C PRO A 431 27.92 29.61 20.48
N GLU A 432 28.89 28.71 20.63
CA GLU A 432 30.27 28.94 20.20
C GLU A 432 30.51 28.50 18.75
N ASP A 433 30.05 27.30 18.38
CA ASP A 433 30.23 26.65 17.08
C ASP A 433 29.10 25.63 16.91
N GLU A 434 28.59 25.46 15.69
CA GLU A 434 27.59 24.44 15.34
C GLU A 434 28.28 23.14 14.93
N HIS A 435 27.76 21.99 15.38
CA HIS A 435 28.35 20.69 15.10
C HIS A 435 27.32 19.68 14.60
N LEU A 436 27.76 18.81 13.69
CA LEU A 436 27.09 17.56 13.33
C LEU A 436 27.79 16.42 14.04
N ILE A 437 27.02 15.60 14.74
CA ILE A 437 27.46 14.35 15.34
C ILE A 437 26.90 13.24 14.47
N ILE A 438 27.75 12.36 13.97
CA ILE A 438 27.39 11.34 12.98
C ILE A 438 27.80 9.99 13.55
N SER A 439 26.91 9.01 13.51
CA SER A 439 27.29 7.60 13.70
C SER A 439 27.45 6.88 12.37
N SER A 440 28.25 5.83 12.39
CA SER A 440 28.49 4.98 11.22
C SER A 440 28.75 3.53 11.60
N ASN A 441 28.86 2.69 10.58
CA ASN A 441 29.36 1.32 10.68
C ASN A 441 30.78 1.18 11.30
N ILE A 442 31.55 2.26 11.47
CA ILE A 442 32.89 2.24 12.07
C ILE A 442 33.01 2.99 13.40
N GLY A 443 32.08 3.91 13.72
CA GLY A 443 32.06 4.61 15.00
C GLY A 443 31.37 5.97 14.97
N ILE A 444 31.82 6.89 15.83
CA ILE A 444 31.26 8.26 15.96
C ILE A 444 32.19 9.26 15.28
N HIS A 445 31.61 10.20 14.54
CA HIS A 445 32.28 11.30 13.89
C HIS A 445 31.68 12.63 14.33
N THR A 446 32.49 13.69 14.32
CA THR A 446 32.00 15.06 14.51
C THR A 446 32.52 15.95 13.41
N LEU A 447 31.66 16.84 12.92
CA LEU A 447 31.95 17.85 11.91
C LEU A 447 31.46 19.20 12.40
N ARG A 448 32.22 20.25 12.14
CA ARG A 448 31.82 21.62 12.45
C ARG A 448 31.22 22.28 11.21
N LEU A 449 30.16 23.07 11.40
CA LEU A 449 29.64 23.97 10.38
C LEU A 449 30.24 25.36 10.52
N ASP A 450 30.55 25.99 9.39
CA ASP A 450 31.05 27.36 9.35
C ASP A 450 29.90 28.40 9.44
N ALA A 451 30.25 29.69 9.40
CA ALA A 451 29.27 30.76 9.52
C ALA A 451 28.26 30.83 8.34
N ALA A 452 28.53 30.16 7.22
CA ALA A 452 27.61 30.02 6.10
C ALA A 452 26.76 28.74 6.19
N GLY A 453 26.96 27.93 7.23
CA GLY A 453 26.30 26.64 7.42
C GLY A 453 26.95 25.51 6.62
N LEU A 454 28.15 25.71 6.05
CA LEU A 454 28.86 24.70 5.27
C LEU A 454 29.81 23.88 6.13
N VAL A 455 30.07 22.62 5.76
CA VAL A 455 31.00 21.75 6.51
C VAL A 455 32.44 22.27 6.40
N ASP A 456 33.07 22.51 7.56
CA ASP A 456 34.52 22.74 7.63
C ASP A 456 35.26 21.41 7.43
N SER A 457 35.71 21.15 6.21
CA SER A 457 36.41 19.89 5.87
C SER A 457 37.60 19.54 6.76
N GLY A 458 38.24 20.52 7.41
CA GLY A 458 39.37 20.28 8.32
C GLY A 458 38.96 19.91 9.75
N SER A 459 37.66 19.91 10.05
CA SER A 459 37.12 19.73 11.40
C SER A 459 36.79 18.28 11.77
N LEU A 460 36.79 17.35 10.80
CA LEU A 460 36.43 15.95 11.02
C LEU A 460 37.26 15.32 12.14
N LYS A 461 36.60 14.91 13.21
CA LYS A 461 37.15 14.06 14.25
C LYS A 461 36.37 12.75 14.30
N SER A 462 37.03 11.67 14.70
CA SER A 462 36.41 10.34 14.68
C SER A 462 36.92 9.50 15.84
N SER A 463 36.00 8.71 16.42
CA SER A 463 36.27 7.71 17.44
C SER A 463 35.84 6.35 16.89
N ILE A 464 36.81 5.47 16.64
CA ILE A 464 36.57 4.14 16.06
C ILE A 464 36.27 3.17 17.21
N ILE A 465 35.00 2.87 17.41
CA ILE A 465 34.53 1.99 18.49
C ILE A 465 33.82 0.73 17.96
N GLY A 466 33.48 0.69 16.68
CA GLY A 466 32.66 -0.36 16.07
C GLY A 466 31.39 0.20 15.43
N PRO A 467 30.51 -0.67 14.90
CA PRO A 467 29.26 -0.25 14.30
C PRO A 467 28.31 0.34 15.35
N ILE A 468 27.75 1.50 15.01
CA ILE A 468 26.75 2.21 15.80
C ILE A 468 25.53 2.38 14.91
N GLN A 469 24.36 1.99 15.41
CA GLN A 469 23.10 2.04 14.67
C GLN A 469 22.31 3.32 14.96
N SER A 470 22.41 3.86 16.17
CA SER A 470 21.66 5.05 16.59
C SER A 470 22.43 5.88 17.61
N ILE A 471 22.22 7.19 17.62
CA ILE A 471 22.78 8.12 18.59
C ILE A 471 21.69 9.02 19.16
N HIS A 472 21.72 9.22 20.48
CA HIS A 472 20.72 10.03 21.16
C HIS A 472 21.35 10.97 22.18
N ARG A 473 20.85 12.20 22.24
CA ARG A 473 21.32 13.21 23.18
C ARG A 473 20.90 12.86 24.61
N LEU A 474 21.85 13.01 25.55
CA LEU A 474 21.60 12.91 26.98
C LEU A 474 21.65 14.29 27.65
N ASN A 475 20.62 14.59 28.45
CA ASN A 475 20.49 15.83 29.20
C ASN A 475 21.11 15.74 30.61
N LEU A 476 22.42 15.50 30.69
CA LEU A 476 23.14 15.34 31.97
C LEU A 476 23.58 16.65 32.64
N GLY A 477 23.36 17.78 31.97
CA GLY A 477 23.77 19.10 32.43
C GLY A 477 25.28 19.36 32.28
N GLY A 478 25.65 20.62 32.06
CA GLY A 478 27.04 21.03 31.79
C GLY A 478 27.19 21.72 30.44
N SER A 479 28.44 21.98 30.04
CA SER A 479 28.79 22.59 28.75
C SER A 479 29.16 21.57 27.67
N LEU A 480 29.23 20.28 28.03
CA LEU A 480 29.52 19.18 27.10
C LEU A 480 28.20 18.55 26.67
N MET A 481 28.15 18.06 25.45
CA MET A 481 27.06 17.20 25.00
C MET A 481 27.40 15.75 25.36
N SER A 482 26.50 15.06 26.05
CA SER A 482 26.60 13.62 26.25
C SER A 482 25.72 12.90 25.25
N VAL A 483 26.24 11.82 24.67
CA VAL A 483 25.56 11.04 23.63
C VAL A 483 25.52 9.59 24.09
N LEU A 484 24.32 8.99 24.04
CA LEU A 484 24.12 7.55 24.11
C LEU A 484 24.23 7.00 22.68
N ALA A 485 25.07 6.01 22.46
CA ALA A 485 25.22 5.32 21.18
C ALA A 485 24.74 3.88 21.33
N GLY A 486 23.75 3.48 20.52
CA GLY A 486 23.29 2.11 20.38
C GLY A 486 24.11 1.36 19.35
N GLY A 487 24.67 0.20 19.70
CA GLY A 487 25.37 -0.66 18.76
C GLY A 487 24.44 -1.66 18.07
N GLU A 488 25.00 -2.81 17.70
CA GLU A 488 24.22 -3.96 17.28
C GLU A 488 23.47 -4.58 18.50
N ILE A 489 23.40 -5.91 18.56
CA ILE A 489 22.64 -6.62 19.58
C ILE A 489 23.29 -6.43 20.97
N GLY A 490 22.54 -5.80 21.87
CA GLY A 490 22.88 -5.67 23.29
C GLY A 490 24.02 -4.71 23.63
N GLN A 491 24.46 -3.88 22.68
CA GLN A 491 25.60 -2.97 22.86
C GLN A 491 25.14 -1.54 23.10
N ALA A 492 25.76 -0.86 24.07
CA ALA A 492 25.46 0.54 24.36
C ALA A 492 26.69 1.27 24.92
N TRP A 493 26.94 2.49 24.43
CA TRP A 493 28.02 3.34 24.89
C TRP A 493 27.55 4.73 25.25
N ILE A 494 28.27 5.40 26.15
CA ILE A 494 28.15 6.83 26.39
C ILE A 494 29.45 7.50 26.02
N THR A 495 29.35 8.61 25.28
CA THR A 495 30.48 9.48 24.98
C THR A 495 30.14 10.93 25.30
N SER A 496 31.17 11.75 25.47
CA SER A 496 31.03 13.20 25.65
C SER A 496 31.69 13.95 24.50
N ILE A 497 31.06 15.04 24.08
CA ILE A 497 31.53 15.89 22.98
C ILE A 497 31.74 17.29 23.54
N ASP A 498 32.96 17.81 23.35
CA ASP A 498 33.31 19.16 23.76
C ASP A 498 32.83 20.23 22.76
N VAL A 499 32.82 21.49 23.20
CA VAL A 499 32.35 22.64 22.40
C VAL A 499 33.14 22.89 21.12
N GLN A 500 34.29 22.24 20.94
CA GLN A 500 35.12 22.27 19.74
C GLN A 500 34.97 20.98 18.91
N GLY A 501 33.96 20.16 19.20
CA GLY A 501 33.68 18.88 18.54
C GLY A 501 34.62 17.74 18.96
N GLY A 502 35.45 17.91 19.99
CA GLY A 502 36.33 16.85 20.50
C GLY A 502 35.53 15.70 21.12
N ILE A 503 35.76 14.47 20.64
CA ILE A 503 35.15 13.26 21.18
C ILE A 503 35.97 12.78 22.38
N GLY A 504 35.32 12.65 23.53
CA GLY A 504 35.90 12.18 24.79
C GLY A 504 36.09 10.65 24.83
N GLU A 505 36.38 10.14 26.03
CA GLU A 505 36.41 8.69 26.26
C GLU A 505 35.00 8.10 26.10
N THR A 506 34.92 6.97 25.41
CA THR A 506 33.66 6.28 25.13
C THR A 506 33.58 5.05 26.05
N GLU A 507 32.57 5.03 26.92
CA GLU A 507 32.42 4.03 27.98
C GLU A 507 31.20 3.14 27.71
N GLN A 508 31.30 1.84 28.01
CA GLN A 508 30.16 0.92 27.93
C GLN A 508 29.17 1.14 29.06
N VAL A 509 27.88 0.92 28.78
CA VAL A 509 26.80 1.06 29.76
C VAL A 509 26.41 -0.31 30.31
N GLU A 510 27.20 -0.84 31.24
CA GLU A 510 27.05 -2.22 31.74
C GLU A 510 25.63 -2.56 32.22
N GLU A 511 24.96 -1.65 32.93
CA GLU A 511 23.59 -1.89 33.42
C GLU A 511 22.56 -2.00 32.29
N LEU A 512 22.71 -1.20 31.23
CA LEU A 512 21.82 -1.23 30.07
C LEU A 512 22.12 -2.43 29.18
N GLU A 513 23.40 -2.70 28.89
CA GLU A 513 23.83 -3.90 28.16
C GLU A 513 23.34 -5.17 28.84
N SER A 514 23.42 -5.25 30.18
CA SER A 514 22.91 -6.39 30.95
C SER A 514 21.40 -6.56 30.84
N LEU A 515 20.63 -5.47 30.72
CA LEU A 515 19.19 -5.55 30.55
C LEU A 515 18.81 -5.94 29.12
N LEU A 516 19.47 -5.36 28.12
CA LEU A 516 19.27 -5.72 26.71
C LEU A 516 19.58 -7.20 26.49
N ALA A 517 20.68 -7.71 27.05
CA ALA A 517 21.06 -9.12 26.98
C ALA A 517 20.08 -10.08 27.68
N SER A 518 19.13 -9.58 28.48
CA SER A 518 18.05 -10.42 29.04
C SER A 518 17.06 -10.89 27.97
N MET A 519 16.99 -10.19 26.83
CA MET A 519 16.21 -10.57 25.65
C MET A 519 17.12 -10.76 24.44
N ASN A 520 17.09 -11.94 23.84
CA ASN A 520 17.96 -12.27 22.73
C ASN A 520 17.60 -11.43 21.49
N GLY A 521 18.57 -10.69 20.93
CA GLY A 521 18.35 -9.86 19.74
C GLY A 521 17.88 -8.42 20.02
N SER A 522 17.87 -7.97 21.29
CA SER A 522 17.47 -6.60 21.65
C SER A 522 18.54 -5.57 21.28
N SER A 523 18.14 -4.49 20.61
CA SER A 523 18.99 -3.35 20.22
C SER A 523 18.24 -2.03 20.46
N ILE A 524 18.99 -0.93 20.56
CA ILE A 524 18.44 0.41 20.82
C ILE A 524 18.05 1.04 19.48
N LEU A 525 16.80 1.51 19.38
CA LEU A 525 16.28 2.20 18.19
C LEU A 525 16.08 3.69 18.43
N SER A 526 15.60 4.06 19.63
CA SER A 526 15.36 5.45 19.99
C SER A 526 15.63 5.69 21.47
N ALA A 527 15.97 6.92 21.86
CA ALA A 527 16.03 7.28 23.26
C ALA A 527 15.69 8.75 23.52
N ALA A 528 14.95 8.98 24.60
CA ALA A 528 14.50 10.29 25.02
C ALA A 528 14.85 10.52 26.50
N HIS A 529 15.57 11.61 26.79
CA HIS A 529 16.03 11.94 28.14
C HIS A 529 15.20 13.07 28.77
N ALA A 530 14.15 12.68 29.50
CA ALA A 530 13.14 13.58 30.01
C ALA A 530 13.46 14.16 31.39
N THR A 531 13.01 15.40 31.60
CA THR A 531 13.21 16.25 32.78
C THR A 531 11.90 16.87 33.27
N VAL A 532 11.06 16.05 33.91
CA VAL A 532 9.79 16.53 34.49
C VAL A 532 10.03 17.40 35.72
N THR A 533 9.39 18.57 35.78
CA THR A 533 9.55 19.52 36.89
C THR A 533 9.17 18.89 38.23
N GLY A 534 10.15 18.80 39.13
CA GLY A 534 9.95 18.24 40.48
C GLY A 534 10.13 16.72 40.58
N SER A 535 10.51 16.06 39.49
CA SER A 535 10.83 14.63 39.41
C SER A 535 12.30 14.41 39.04
N PRO A 536 12.85 13.21 39.29
CA PRO A 536 14.16 12.84 38.77
C PRO A 536 14.15 12.80 37.23
N GLN A 537 15.31 13.05 36.61
CA GLN A 537 15.54 12.80 35.19
C GLN A 537 15.43 11.31 34.90
N VAL A 538 14.76 10.98 33.80
CA VAL A 538 14.55 9.60 33.37
C VAL A 538 14.90 9.50 31.90
N LEU A 539 15.75 8.54 31.57
CA LEU A 539 16.05 8.12 30.21
C LEU A 539 15.07 7.01 29.82
N TYR A 540 14.31 7.26 28.75
CA TYR A 540 13.50 6.26 28.08
C TYR A 540 14.26 5.74 26.87
N VAL A 541 14.26 4.43 26.67
CA VAL A 541 14.97 3.78 25.56
C VAL A 541 14.00 2.84 24.85
N GLY A 542 13.69 3.15 23.60
CA GLY A 542 12.95 2.32 22.67
C GLY A 542 13.87 1.29 22.06
N THR A 543 13.39 0.05 21.97
CA THR A 543 14.18 -1.08 21.47
C THR A 543 13.36 -1.92 20.50
N THR A 544 14.01 -2.86 19.84
CA THR A 544 13.35 -3.91 19.04
C THR A 544 12.46 -4.86 19.86
N HIS A 545 12.48 -4.77 21.19
CA HIS A 545 11.82 -5.74 22.09
C HIS A 545 10.97 -5.11 23.20
N GLY A 546 10.83 -3.78 23.23
CA GLY A 546 10.05 -3.08 24.25
C GLY A 546 10.58 -1.69 24.59
N LEU A 547 9.98 -1.10 25.62
CA LEU A 547 10.36 0.21 26.16
C LEU A 547 11.05 0.05 27.52
N ILE A 548 12.23 0.65 27.67
CA ILE A 548 13.00 0.69 28.92
C ILE A 548 12.89 2.07 29.54
N ALA A 549 12.85 2.13 30.88
CA ALA A 549 13.05 3.35 31.64
C ALA A 549 14.25 3.22 32.59
N TRP A 550 15.03 4.30 32.72
CA TRP A 550 16.19 4.36 33.59
C TRP A 550 16.29 5.72 34.29
N ASN A 551 16.35 5.71 35.62
CA ASN A 551 16.53 6.93 36.41
C ASN A 551 18.01 7.33 36.45
N THR A 552 18.33 8.48 35.86
CA THR A 552 19.71 8.94 35.60
C THR A 552 20.21 10.01 36.57
N THR A 553 19.45 10.31 37.64
CA THR A 553 19.71 11.48 38.50
C THR A 553 21.05 11.54 39.24
N ASP A 554 21.80 10.45 39.35
CA ASP A 554 23.08 10.47 40.06
C ASP A 554 24.27 9.84 39.33
N LEU A 555 24.09 9.12 38.21
CA LEU A 555 25.13 8.39 37.45
C LEU A 555 26.14 7.59 38.31
N GLN A 556 25.83 7.40 39.60
CA GLN A 556 26.64 6.77 40.63
C GLN A 556 25.70 6.21 41.71
N GLY A 557 25.06 5.09 41.41
CA GLY A 557 24.30 4.30 42.38
C GLY A 557 22.77 4.38 42.29
N GLY A 558 22.23 4.85 41.18
CA GLY A 558 20.80 4.80 40.86
C GLY A 558 20.23 3.37 40.72
N SER A 559 18.91 3.25 40.65
CA SER A 559 18.24 1.97 40.36
C SER A 559 18.60 1.48 38.94
N PRO A 560 18.78 0.16 38.74
CA PRO A 560 19.05 -0.37 37.41
C PRO A 560 17.89 -0.07 36.45
N PRO A 561 18.16 -0.01 35.13
CA PRO A 561 17.12 0.13 34.12
C PRO A 561 16.11 -1.02 34.22
N TYR A 562 14.88 -0.79 33.79
CA TYR A 562 13.82 -1.80 33.77
C TYR A 562 12.90 -1.65 32.56
N TRP A 563 12.30 -2.76 32.12
CA TRP A 563 11.27 -2.78 31.08
C TRP A 563 9.96 -2.18 31.61
N ILE A 564 9.43 -1.17 30.93
CA ILE A 564 8.03 -0.74 31.09
C ILE A 564 7.14 -1.85 30.53
N PHE A 565 7.43 -2.29 29.31
CA PHE A 565 6.84 -3.46 28.66
C PHE A 565 7.89 -4.14 27.77
N ASP A 566 7.63 -5.39 27.42
CA ASP A 566 8.48 -6.25 26.60
C ASP A 566 7.68 -6.90 25.45
N ASN A 567 8.32 -7.77 24.67
CA ASN A 567 7.71 -8.51 23.56
C ASN A 567 6.57 -9.47 23.93
N VAL A 568 6.31 -9.68 25.23
CA VAL A 568 5.19 -10.48 25.74
C VAL A 568 4.06 -9.60 26.24
N THR A 569 4.39 -8.44 26.83
CA THR A 569 3.43 -7.57 27.53
C THR A 569 3.02 -6.34 26.74
N ALA A 570 3.67 -6.03 25.61
CA ALA A 570 3.46 -4.80 24.84
C ALA A 570 1.99 -4.48 24.54
N GLU A 571 1.18 -5.45 24.10
CA GLU A 571 -0.22 -5.22 23.73
C GLU A 571 -1.14 -4.83 24.90
N GLN A 572 -0.64 -4.90 26.14
CA GLN A 572 -1.32 -4.35 27.33
C GLN A 572 -1.17 -2.82 27.41
N TYR A 573 -0.14 -2.26 26.77
CA TYR A 573 0.24 -0.85 26.82
C TYR A 573 -0.03 -0.14 25.49
N VAL A 574 0.36 -0.77 24.38
CA VAL A 574 0.30 -0.22 23.02
C VAL A 574 -0.67 -0.99 22.13
N ARG A 575 -1.01 -0.45 20.96
CA ARG A 575 -1.87 -1.09 19.96
C ARG A 575 -1.18 -2.32 19.35
N PRO A 576 -1.91 -3.42 19.07
CA PRO A 576 -1.36 -4.55 18.32
C PRO A 576 -0.92 -4.14 16.92
N ALA A 577 0.31 -4.50 16.54
CA ALA A 577 0.88 -4.18 15.23
C ALA A 577 0.56 -5.23 14.16
N ASN A 578 0.59 -6.51 14.52
CA ASN A 578 0.38 -7.59 13.58
C ASN A 578 -0.48 -8.71 14.21
N PRO A 579 -1.57 -9.13 13.56
CA PRO A 579 -2.50 -10.12 14.13
C PRO A 579 -1.89 -11.53 14.26
N PHE A 580 -0.83 -11.83 13.49
CA PHE A 580 -0.14 -13.12 13.51
C PHE A 580 1.16 -13.10 14.32
N ASN A 581 1.69 -11.92 14.62
CA ASN A 581 2.94 -11.76 15.36
C ASN A 581 2.88 -10.63 16.40
N SER A 582 2.46 -10.97 17.62
CA SER A 582 2.34 -10.01 18.72
C SER A 582 3.66 -9.37 19.18
N SER A 583 4.83 -9.94 18.82
CA SER A 583 6.11 -9.35 19.22
C SER A 583 6.41 -8.04 18.49
N ARG A 584 5.82 -7.85 17.30
CA ARG A 584 5.93 -6.63 16.49
C ARG A 584 5.42 -5.40 17.24
N SER A 585 4.36 -5.57 18.02
CA SER A 585 3.78 -4.53 18.89
C SER A 585 4.77 -3.96 19.91
N ALA A 586 5.87 -4.66 20.22
CA ALA A 586 6.87 -4.20 21.19
C ALA A 586 8.01 -3.39 20.60
N ILE A 587 8.12 -3.30 19.27
CA ILE A 587 9.14 -2.52 18.59
C ILE A 587 8.80 -1.04 18.78
N VAL A 588 9.74 -0.29 19.38
CA VAL A 588 9.60 1.15 19.65
C VAL A 588 10.64 1.89 18.83
N ASN A 589 10.21 2.40 17.68
CA ASN A 589 11.06 3.07 16.69
C ASN A 589 11.33 4.53 17.04
N VAL A 590 10.35 5.22 17.63
CA VAL A 590 10.42 6.68 17.85
C VAL A 590 10.01 7.03 19.27
N LEU A 591 10.82 7.87 19.92
CA LEU A 591 10.55 8.48 21.20
C LEU A 591 10.81 9.97 21.13
N GLU A 592 9.77 10.79 21.30
CA GLU A 592 9.90 12.24 21.25
C GLU A 592 9.17 12.92 22.40
N ILE A 593 9.84 13.88 23.05
CA ILE A 593 9.32 14.57 24.23
C ILE A 593 8.50 15.77 23.81
N ASP A 594 7.33 15.96 24.43
CA ASP A 594 6.45 17.07 24.11
C ASP A 594 5.75 17.66 25.34
N GLY A 595 5.20 18.86 25.17
CA GLY A 595 4.47 19.58 26.19
C GLY A 595 4.02 20.98 25.75
N PRO A 596 3.43 21.78 26.67
CA PRO A 596 2.93 23.11 26.34
C PRO A 596 4.03 24.05 25.86
N ARG A 597 3.79 24.71 24.72
CA ARG A 597 4.67 25.72 24.14
C ARG A 597 4.32 27.13 24.61
N GLY A 598 5.33 27.99 24.70
CA GLY A 598 5.19 29.42 25.01
C GLY A 598 4.86 30.25 23.75
N PRO A 599 4.67 31.58 23.88
CA PRO A 599 4.45 32.47 22.72
C PRO A 599 5.64 32.55 21.75
N ASP A 600 6.80 32.04 22.15
CA ASP A 600 8.04 31.90 21.39
C ASP A 600 8.17 30.52 20.70
N GLY A 601 7.15 29.65 20.82
CA GLY A 601 7.15 28.29 20.25
C GLY A 601 7.98 27.28 21.05
N LEU A 602 8.71 27.72 22.08
CA LEU A 602 9.56 26.83 22.89
C LEU A 602 8.74 26.08 23.95
N MET A 603 9.09 24.82 24.18
CA MET A 603 8.48 24.01 25.24
C MET A 603 8.73 24.63 26.62
N THR A 604 7.65 24.84 27.38
CA THR A 604 7.69 25.42 28.73
C THR A 604 7.82 24.36 29.82
N SER A 605 7.35 23.14 29.57
CA SER A 605 7.49 21.99 30.44
C SER A 605 7.31 20.70 29.65
N GLU A 606 8.11 19.69 29.92
CA GLU A 606 7.93 18.34 29.38
C GLU A 606 6.81 17.62 30.14
N GLN A 607 5.81 17.09 29.42
CA GLN A 607 4.63 16.46 30.03
C GLN A 607 4.32 15.08 29.47
N ILE A 608 4.55 14.87 28.18
CA ILE A 608 4.31 13.58 27.54
C ILE A 608 5.55 13.12 26.77
N LEU A 609 5.54 11.84 26.46
CA LEU A 609 6.42 11.21 25.50
C LEU A 609 5.56 10.60 24.40
N TRP A 610 5.78 11.03 23.17
CA TRP A 610 5.27 10.35 21.99
C TRP A 610 6.04 9.05 21.79
N VAL A 611 5.30 7.95 21.63
CA VAL A 611 5.85 6.60 21.46
C VAL A 611 5.32 6.05 20.14
N GLY A 612 6.18 6.07 19.12
CA GLY A 612 5.91 5.44 17.82
C GLY A 612 6.30 3.97 17.87
N THR A 613 5.34 3.08 17.62
CA THR A 613 5.56 1.64 17.50
C THR A 613 5.13 1.14 16.14
N GLU A 614 5.30 -0.16 15.87
CA GLU A 614 4.76 -0.77 14.64
C GLU A 614 3.22 -0.81 14.57
N GLY A 615 2.53 -0.51 15.67
CA GLY A 615 1.06 -0.54 15.77
C GLY A 615 0.41 0.84 15.72
N GLY A 616 1.19 1.91 15.66
CA GLY A 616 0.72 3.29 15.59
C GLY A 616 1.40 4.20 16.61
N LEU A 617 0.84 5.40 16.76
CA LEU A 617 1.37 6.42 17.66
C LEU A 617 0.66 6.39 19.02
N HIS A 618 1.40 6.69 20.09
CA HIS A 618 0.88 6.64 21.46
C HIS A 618 1.37 7.81 22.29
N HIS A 619 0.54 8.27 23.22
CA HIS A 619 0.97 9.18 24.29
C HIS A 619 1.37 8.38 25.52
N PHE A 620 2.50 8.74 26.13
CA PHE A 620 2.88 8.31 27.46
C PHE A 620 3.00 9.51 28.41
N ASP A 621 2.11 9.58 29.41
CA ASP A 621 2.14 10.66 30.43
C ASP A 621 3.38 10.50 31.33
N LEU A 622 4.34 11.44 31.21
CA LEU A 622 5.60 11.40 31.94
C LEU A 622 5.43 11.64 33.46
N ILE A 623 4.34 12.29 33.87
CA ILE A 623 4.05 12.56 35.28
C ILE A 623 3.50 11.29 35.92
N GLN A 624 2.47 10.68 35.32
CA GLN A 624 1.82 9.47 35.84
C GLN A 624 2.68 8.22 35.64
N GLY A 625 3.39 8.13 34.52
CA GLY A 625 4.18 6.97 34.11
C GLY A 625 5.28 6.58 35.10
N SER A 626 5.76 7.53 35.89
CA SER A 626 6.71 7.27 36.99
C SER A 626 6.13 6.38 38.12
N THR A 627 4.80 6.29 38.23
CA THR A 627 4.10 5.56 39.30
C THR A 627 3.17 4.48 38.80
N SER A 628 2.59 4.62 37.61
CA SER A 628 1.64 3.67 37.03
C SER A 628 1.76 3.66 35.50
N PRO A 629 2.80 2.98 34.95
CA PRO A 629 3.05 2.96 33.51
C PRO A 629 1.92 2.35 32.66
N GLU A 630 1.21 1.35 33.18
CA GLU A 630 0.14 0.66 32.44
C GLU A 630 -1.05 1.59 32.11
N THR A 631 -1.37 2.52 33.01
CA THR A 631 -2.49 3.45 32.82
C THR A 631 -2.07 4.80 32.23
N SER A 632 -0.78 5.01 31.97
CA SER A 632 -0.26 6.28 31.43
C SER A 632 -0.18 6.30 29.91
N PHE A 633 -0.49 5.19 29.24
CA PHE A 633 -0.60 5.15 27.78
C PHE A 633 -2.00 5.57 27.31
N SER A 634 -2.04 6.39 26.26
CA SER A 634 -3.24 6.68 25.48
C SER A 634 -2.96 6.42 24.01
N ARG A 635 -3.95 5.88 23.31
CA ARG A 635 -3.86 5.39 21.93
C ARG A 635 -5.10 5.71 21.09
N ASP A 636 -5.96 6.59 21.59
CA ASP A 636 -7.27 6.83 20.98
C ASP A 636 -7.11 7.73 19.74
N ARG A 637 -7.43 7.20 18.55
CA ARG A 637 -7.42 7.92 17.26
C ARG A 637 -6.03 8.45 16.91
N MET A 638 -5.02 7.61 17.10
CA MET A 638 -3.62 7.86 16.80
C MET A 638 -3.08 6.81 15.81
N GLU A 639 -3.98 6.31 14.96
CA GLU A 639 -3.75 5.30 13.95
C GLU A 639 -4.27 5.75 12.58
N ASN A 640 -3.60 5.32 11.53
CA ASN A 640 -4.09 5.42 10.17
C ASN A 640 -4.76 4.10 9.77
N SER A 641 -6.08 4.09 9.67
CA SER A 641 -6.85 2.90 9.31
C SER A 641 -6.89 2.62 7.81
N GLU A 642 -6.62 3.64 6.98
CA GLU A 642 -6.64 3.50 5.52
C GLU A 642 -5.39 2.78 5.03
N LEU A 643 -4.23 3.06 5.64
CA LEU A 643 -2.94 2.45 5.31
C LEU A 643 -2.53 1.33 6.27
N ASP A 644 -3.47 0.68 6.98
CA ASP A 644 -3.14 -0.31 8.01
C ASP A 644 -2.39 -1.52 7.43
N GLN A 645 -2.72 -1.90 6.18
CA GLN A 645 -2.10 -3.03 5.48
C GLN A 645 -0.75 -2.66 4.85
N ASP A 646 -0.56 -1.40 4.45
CA ASP A 646 0.64 -0.92 3.77
C ASP A 646 1.78 -0.53 4.73
N GLY A 647 1.58 -0.72 6.04
CA GLY A 647 2.54 -0.31 7.07
C GLY A 647 2.38 1.14 7.53
N GLY A 648 1.21 1.75 7.31
CA GLY A 648 0.87 3.11 7.73
C GLY A 648 1.00 3.37 9.23
N ASN A 649 0.94 2.31 10.03
CA ASN A 649 1.09 2.36 11.48
C ASN A 649 2.46 1.90 11.99
N ASP A 650 3.40 1.53 11.10
CA ASP A 650 4.81 1.36 11.45
C ASP A 650 5.51 2.71 11.51
N ILE A 651 5.45 3.35 12.68
CA ILE A 651 5.93 4.73 12.86
C ILE A 651 7.45 4.76 12.89
N ARG A 652 8.07 5.63 12.08
CA ARG A 652 9.54 5.71 11.90
C ARG A 652 10.12 7.09 12.16
N SER A 653 9.35 8.14 11.92
CA SER A 653 9.71 9.51 12.29
C SER A 653 8.46 10.32 12.61
N ILE A 654 8.61 11.36 13.43
CA ILE A 654 7.53 12.31 13.69
C ILE A 654 8.07 13.73 13.74
N TRP A 655 7.24 14.68 13.31
CA TRP A 655 7.46 16.10 13.53
C TRP A 655 6.26 16.69 14.27
N ILE A 656 6.53 17.43 15.34
CA ILE A 656 5.48 17.92 16.24
C ILE A 656 5.30 19.43 16.07
N GLY A 657 4.15 19.83 15.54
CA GLY A 657 3.74 21.21 15.32
C GLY A 657 2.81 21.78 16.39
N GLU A 658 2.21 22.93 16.11
CA GLU A 658 1.12 23.48 16.93
C GLU A 658 -0.24 22.93 16.46
N GLY A 659 -0.77 21.93 17.18
CA GLY A 659 -2.09 21.37 16.89
C GLY A 659 -2.10 20.30 15.78
N GLU A 660 -0.93 19.94 15.27
CA GLU A 660 -0.73 18.83 14.32
C GLU A 660 0.56 18.08 14.64
N VAL A 661 0.60 16.80 14.28
CA VAL A 661 1.81 15.97 14.25
C VAL A 661 1.92 15.33 12.88
N VAL A 662 3.00 15.61 12.16
CA VAL A 662 3.30 14.92 10.90
C VAL A 662 4.00 13.62 11.26
N VAL A 663 3.52 12.51 10.70
CA VAL A 663 3.97 11.17 10.99
C VAL A 663 4.55 10.57 9.72
N GLY A 664 5.77 10.03 9.82
CA GLY A 664 6.39 9.21 8.79
C GLY A 664 6.31 7.75 9.19
N SER A 665 5.70 6.93 8.36
CA SER A 665 5.56 5.49 8.58
C SER A 665 6.22 4.67 7.48
N ALA A 666 6.11 3.34 7.54
CA ALA A 666 6.57 2.46 6.47
C ALA A 666 5.78 2.62 5.15
N ALA A 667 4.52 3.09 5.20
CA ALA A 667 3.72 3.33 4.00
C ALA A 667 3.95 4.73 3.38
N GLY A 668 4.25 5.72 4.22
CA GLY A 668 4.36 7.12 3.79
C GLY A 668 4.10 8.12 4.90
N THR A 669 3.85 9.37 4.51
CA THR A 669 3.54 10.45 5.45
C THR A 669 2.03 10.66 5.64
N TRP A 670 1.60 10.83 6.88
CA TRP A 670 0.23 11.27 7.20
C TRP A 670 0.23 12.26 8.36
N ILE A 671 -0.86 13.01 8.54
CA ILE A 671 -0.96 14.04 9.58
C ILE A 671 -1.98 13.62 10.63
N LEU A 672 -1.59 13.74 11.89
CA LEU A 672 -2.47 13.61 13.05
C LEU A 672 -2.91 15.00 13.51
N GLU A 673 -4.21 15.28 13.51
CA GLU A 673 -4.75 16.49 14.14
C GLU A 673 -4.66 16.31 15.67
N GLY A 674 -3.80 17.08 16.32
CA GLY A 674 -3.56 16.92 17.74
C GLY A 674 -2.27 17.55 18.26
N ASP A 675 -2.15 17.59 19.57
CA ASP A 675 -0.97 18.05 20.29
C ASP A 675 -0.72 17.19 21.52
N TYR A 676 0.26 17.61 22.34
CA TYR A 676 0.60 16.98 23.61
C TYR A 676 -0.60 16.68 24.54
N SER A 677 -1.72 17.39 24.38
CA SER A 677 -2.89 17.26 25.22
C SER A 677 -3.90 16.26 24.68
N LYS A 678 -4.13 16.23 23.36
CA LYS A 678 -5.19 15.43 22.71
C LYS A 678 -4.91 15.17 21.24
N ALA A 679 -5.35 14.00 20.76
CA ALA A 679 -5.49 13.67 19.35
C ALA A 679 -6.97 13.62 18.93
N PHE A 680 -7.25 14.06 17.70
CA PHE A 680 -8.58 14.12 17.08
C PHE A 680 -8.77 13.05 15.99
N GLY A 681 -7.70 12.63 15.34
CA GLY A 681 -7.67 11.62 14.28
C GLY A 681 -6.74 12.04 13.14
N VAL A 682 -6.64 11.20 12.12
CA VAL A 682 -5.88 11.52 10.90
C VAL A 682 -6.57 12.64 10.14
N ASP A 683 -5.79 13.64 9.73
CA ASP A 683 -6.21 14.68 8.81
C ASP A 683 -5.97 14.21 7.37
N SER A 684 -7.00 14.37 6.55
CA SER A 684 -6.97 13.99 5.12
C SER A 684 -6.65 15.18 4.21
N GLU A 685 -6.50 16.41 4.73
CA GLU A 685 -6.18 17.61 3.93
C GLU A 685 -4.68 17.74 3.60
N HIS A 686 -4.00 16.65 3.25
CA HIS A 686 -2.57 16.63 2.93
C HIS A 686 -2.20 15.68 1.80
N THR A 687 -1.19 16.07 1.00
CA THR A 687 -0.58 15.21 -0.01
C THR A 687 0.41 14.25 0.66
N MET A 688 0.09 12.96 0.68
CA MET A 688 1.00 11.92 1.15
C MET A 688 2.29 11.87 0.32
N ILE A 689 3.43 11.77 1.00
CA ILE A 689 4.68 11.28 0.41
C ILE A 689 4.71 9.76 0.66
N PRO A 690 4.57 8.91 -0.38
CA PRO A 690 4.59 7.46 -0.24
C PRO A 690 6.02 6.90 -0.07
N GLY A 691 6.08 5.71 0.54
CA GLY A 691 7.31 4.94 0.78
C GLY A 691 7.72 4.90 2.24
N ALA A 692 8.72 4.07 2.53
CA ALA A 692 9.21 3.85 3.89
C ALA A 692 9.96 5.07 4.42
N ILE A 693 9.29 5.89 5.23
CA ILE A 693 9.85 7.17 5.69
C ILE A 693 10.93 6.94 6.73
N GLN A 694 12.10 7.55 6.55
CA GLN A 694 13.22 7.49 7.49
C GLN A 694 13.29 8.74 8.38
N SER A 695 13.25 9.93 7.77
CA SER A 695 13.26 11.22 8.49
C SER A 695 12.33 12.23 7.82
N ILE A 696 11.84 13.19 8.62
CA ILE A 696 10.96 14.27 8.19
C ILE A 696 11.53 15.62 8.63
N GLY A 697 11.46 16.61 7.75
CA GLY A 697 11.78 17.99 8.07
C GLY A 697 10.79 18.97 7.43
N LEU A 698 10.39 20.00 8.17
CA LEU A 698 9.60 21.10 7.62
C LEU A 698 10.46 22.36 7.50
N LEU A 699 10.34 23.05 6.38
CA LEU A 699 11.04 24.31 6.15
C LEU A 699 10.13 25.32 5.45
N GLU A 700 10.02 26.52 6.04
CA GLU A 700 9.25 27.62 5.45
C GLU A 700 10.12 28.44 4.48
N ILE A 701 9.65 28.57 3.24
CA ILE A 701 10.30 29.32 2.16
C ILE A 701 9.27 30.24 1.52
N ASP A 702 9.56 31.55 1.46
CA ASP A 702 8.67 32.55 0.86
C ASP A 702 7.21 32.51 1.39
N ASN A 703 7.04 32.23 2.69
CA ASN A 703 5.76 32.02 3.39
C ASN A 703 4.99 30.74 2.99
N ILE A 704 5.65 29.78 2.36
CA ILE A 704 5.11 28.47 2.05
C ILE A 704 5.90 27.44 2.84
N THR A 705 5.21 26.65 3.66
CA THR A 705 5.84 25.56 4.41
C THR A 705 5.93 24.34 3.51
N HIS A 706 7.14 23.83 3.34
CA HIS A 706 7.39 22.60 2.60
C HIS A 706 7.66 21.46 3.57
N LEU A 707 6.98 20.34 3.36
CA LEU A 707 7.28 19.07 3.99
C LEU A 707 8.34 18.36 3.16
N TYR A 708 9.41 17.93 3.81
CA TYR A 708 10.43 17.05 3.25
C TYR A 708 10.41 15.74 4.01
N ALA A 709 10.50 14.63 3.28
CA ALA A 709 10.63 13.31 3.86
C ALA A 709 11.66 12.51 3.07
N SER A 710 12.48 11.73 3.76
CA SER A 710 13.41 10.80 3.12
C SER A 710 12.85 9.41 3.09
N ILE A 711 13.05 8.72 1.97
CA ILE A 711 12.62 7.35 1.76
C ILE A 711 13.83 6.42 1.96
N GLU A 712 13.70 5.49 2.91
CA GLU A 712 14.69 4.44 3.15
C GLU A 712 14.76 3.52 1.92
N PRO A 713 15.94 3.34 1.30
CA PRO A 713 16.10 2.27 0.32
C PRO A 713 16.09 0.91 1.03
N GLY A 714 15.49 -0.09 0.40
CA GLY A 714 15.61 -1.47 0.87
C GLY A 714 16.99 -2.03 0.56
N ARG A 715 17.06 -3.22 -0.04
CA ARG A 715 18.33 -3.72 -0.59
C ARG A 715 18.75 -2.90 -1.81
N PHE A 716 17.79 -2.40 -2.58
CA PHE A 716 17.97 -1.68 -3.84
C PHE A 716 17.35 -0.28 -3.77
N SER A 717 17.74 0.62 -4.68
CA SER A 717 17.30 2.02 -4.62
C SER A 717 16.00 2.30 -5.37
N ASN A 718 15.65 1.42 -6.32
CA ASN A 718 14.51 1.54 -7.23
C ASN A 718 14.48 2.88 -7.98
N ILE A 719 15.65 3.40 -8.37
CA ILE A 719 15.76 4.62 -9.19
C ILE A 719 15.31 4.36 -10.63
N VAL A 720 15.62 3.17 -11.14
CA VAL A 720 15.19 2.61 -12.43
C VAL A 720 14.50 1.28 -12.13
N PRO A 721 13.35 0.98 -12.75
CA PRO A 721 12.71 -0.33 -12.60
C PRO A 721 13.52 -1.40 -13.33
N ILE A 722 13.73 -2.54 -12.67
CA ILE A 722 14.31 -3.73 -13.27
C ILE A 722 13.45 -4.25 -14.43
N ASP A 723 14.07 -4.61 -15.56
CA ASP A 723 13.39 -5.11 -16.77
C ASP A 723 13.88 -6.54 -17.11
N PRO A 724 13.05 -7.59 -16.95
CA PRO A 724 13.39 -8.99 -17.26
C PRO A 724 13.71 -9.28 -18.73
N LEU A 725 13.59 -8.28 -19.61
CA LEU A 725 13.95 -8.36 -21.02
C LEU A 725 15.26 -7.63 -21.35
N SER A 726 15.92 -7.02 -20.36
CA SER A 726 17.11 -6.18 -20.54
C SER A 726 18.26 -6.58 -19.61
N ALA A 727 19.36 -7.03 -20.21
CA ALA A 727 20.54 -7.49 -19.49
C ALA A 727 21.39 -6.40 -18.79
N ASP A 728 20.88 -5.18 -18.68
CA ASP A 728 21.50 -3.95 -18.19
C ASP A 728 20.37 -2.90 -18.10
N SER A 729 19.55 -2.98 -17.06
CA SER A 729 18.31 -2.21 -16.90
C SER A 729 18.55 -0.71 -16.76
N ASP A 730 19.61 -0.32 -16.05
CA ASP A 730 19.98 1.08 -15.82
C ASP A 730 20.93 1.69 -16.89
N GLU A 731 21.38 0.87 -17.85
CA GLU A 731 22.30 1.19 -18.94
C GLU A 731 23.68 1.71 -18.47
N ASP A 732 24.15 1.34 -17.27
CA ASP A 732 25.46 1.76 -16.76
C ASP A 732 26.64 0.96 -17.35
N GLY A 733 26.35 -0.18 -17.97
CA GLY A 733 27.29 -1.08 -18.61
C GLY A 733 27.68 -2.30 -17.77
N MET A 734 27.10 -2.47 -16.59
CA MET A 734 27.14 -3.69 -15.78
C MET A 734 25.85 -4.51 -16.00
N PRO A 735 25.93 -5.85 -16.07
CA PRO A 735 24.70 -6.65 -16.16
C PRO A 735 24.00 -6.80 -14.82
N ASP A 736 22.68 -6.75 -14.81
CA ASP A 736 21.84 -6.82 -13.62
C ASP A 736 22.14 -8.08 -12.78
N GLY A 737 22.25 -9.24 -13.43
CA GLY A 737 22.60 -10.51 -12.79
C GLY A 737 24.00 -10.50 -12.15
N TRP A 738 24.94 -9.68 -12.65
CA TRP A 738 26.23 -9.46 -12.00
C TRP A 738 26.09 -8.57 -10.76
N GLU A 739 25.31 -7.51 -10.86
CA GLU A 739 25.09 -6.55 -9.78
C GLU A 739 24.35 -7.19 -8.61
N TYR A 740 23.27 -7.89 -8.90
CA TYR A 740 22.51 -8.68 -7.94
C TYR A 740 23.40 -9.68 -7.18
N ALA A 741 24.32 -10.36 -7.88
CA ALA A 741 25.23 -11.34 -7.28
C ALA A 741 26.30 -10.73 -6.35
N TYR A 742 26.55 -9.41 -6.45
CA TYR A 742 27.54 -8.69 -5.66
C TYR A 742 26.95 -7.62 -4.73
N ASP A 743 25.62 -7.65 -4.51
CA ASP A 743 24.90 -6.67 -3.70
C ASP A 743 25.10 -5.23 -4.19
N LEU A 744 25.10 -5.05 -5.52
CA LEU A 744 24.97 -3.76 -6.19
C LEU A 744 23.54 -3.56 -6.65
N ASP A 745 23.22 -2.35 -7.10
CA ASP A 745 21.89 -1.89 -7.44
C ASP A 745 21.72 -1.99 -8.96
N PRO A 746 20.99 -3.02 -9.47
CA PRO A 746 20.79 -3.26 -10.90
C PRO A 746 19.79 -2.29 -11.55
#